data_AF-A0A9X8E6C6-F1
#
_entry.id   AF-A0A9X8E6C6-F1
#
_cell.length_a   1.000
_cell.length_b   1.000
_cell.length_c   1.000
_cell.angle_alpha   90.00
_cell.angle_beta   90.00
_cell.angle_gamma   90.00
#
_symmetry.space_group_name_H-M   'P 1'
#
loop_
_entity.id
_entity.type
_entity.pdbx_description
1 polymer ?
#
loop_
_entity_poly.entity_id
_entity_poly.type
_entity_poly.pdbx_seq_one_letter_code
_entity_poly.pdbx_strand_id
1 'polypeptide(L)'
;MATTFGSPSADTTSRIVEAGQDPRQHCLLFGLPIVLFNQQLPGYVGAEGFGDLRVTLLKTSTRPLSSSGAASSTDGDNDDDAEIDVELIKHNFNERVFVVLPAQQHAASTALQKYLIDHEPDPSSALEIRLRERYIAVRPRVLSDTERDAMKVELVAAAFEDAHFQIQSPYRHLSPGDEVLLQDDVTFASGTWQVQLHVGHGLSVAQHSAGGSEFVELNGSATGDAFFIQRFAHIDIPPQCLRGGDLVRFMHCRAGAFLYGNGGSQDLLQVRLCHQPADETGGVHSVQSLWQVQHVDILNGNEVTVTSVCCVRHGIQTCSLTPHRSSRCQFTLATESFLSGRLLRHDRPLFLKHVVTGGWVGLPPGASDPTRTFLESSTGSSVDKTNAFRLQIIQPSEATESLFLLSLLPQLQRVNDELHHILHQTVVNTHNLRSSTLWIVHILDELARFCIDNRDDDRGTPIAARQNVLVEMNCISLVVGLLQRPFVDWSGPYKLLVHLVRLNPKTSVVCAAHIGTFGRQVGFDLHAEALVQELLCSSESLVTTICDNVVTLFVTLLRERGRRAEYVDYLTKLCQFKTTGIPAKQVALCGHLFPTVPSSPPCRILLEVRCIKPNVLQVCHPDTNEWLSIADLVATDKALARYFLTTIRMLSSMSWSRNYIAIHAVEQHFQRDAMRAAFCKLLAAVYVDRLPHEVRPRPKLIFVSPAVSLGPETAQRPGHQNHDADDRLFFVALKQTLNETLAACEGTLTASQSHLLLGMLPLCLQMMSFGCYTDETELKTLVQVLVPLLRDRSTSKKPIMSPTSTMNRLRNYSLRHALPSTDDVRP
;
A
#
# COMPACT_ATOMS: atom_id res chain seq x y z
N MET A 1 -2.89 -32.28 2.63
CA MET A 1 -2.37 -33.23 3.66
C MET A 1 -1.44 -34.22 2.99
N ALA A 2 -0.34 -34.62 3.64
CA ALA A 2 0.58 -35.63 3.09
C ALA A 2 0.37 -36.98 3.80
N THR A 3 0.11 -38.05 3.03
CA THR A 3 -0.25 -39.37 3.60
C THR A 3 0.54 -40.52 2.98
N THR A 4 0.72 -41.60 3.75
CA THR A 4 1.33 -42.88 3.31
C THR A 4 0.28 -43.99 3.35
N PHE A 5 0.08 -44.70 2.23
CA PHE A 5 -0.72 -45.93 2.19
C PHE A 5 0.17 -47.18 2.35
N GLY A 6 -0.36 -48.21 3.00
CA GLY A 6 0.15 -49.57 2.89
C GLY A 6 -0.19 -50.18 1.52
N SER A 7 0.47 -51.28 1.16
CA SER A 7 0.19 -52.04 -0.07
C SER A 7 -1.30 -52.43 -0.18
N PRO A 8 -1.91 -52.34 -1.38
CA PRO A 8 -3.36 -52.50 -1.56
C PRO A 8 -3.84 -53.93 -1.23
N SER A 9 -4.96 -54.05 -0.51
CA SER A 9 -5.72 -55.30 -0.39
C SER A 9 -6.66 -55.47 -1.60
N ALA A 10 -6.84 -56.71 -2.08
CA ALA A 10 -7.53 -57.01 -3.33
C ALA A 10 -9.07 -57.11 -3.24
N ASP A 11 -9.66 -56.84 -2.07
CA ASP A 11 -11.04 -57.25 -1.75
C ASP A 11 -12.12 -56.14 -1.91
N THR A 12 -11.75 -54.86 -1.95
CA THR A 12 -12.72 -53.75 -2.05
C THR A 12 -13.01 -53.35 -3.50
N THR A 13 -11.97 -53.29 -4.33
CA THR A 13 -12.06 -52.99 -5.76
C THR A 13 -12.90 -54.04 -6.51
N SER A 14 -12.85 -55.30 -6.07
CA SER A 14 -13.64 -56.40 -6.65
C SER A 14 -15.15 -56.19 -6.45
N ARG A 15 -15.60 -55.73 -5.28
CA ARG A 15 -17.03 -55.49 -4.98
C ARG A 15 -17.63 -54.32 -5.75
N ILE A 16 -16.87 -53.24 -5.96
CA ILE A 16 -17.33 -52.07 -6.72
C ILE A 16 -17.39 -52.39 -8.23
N VAL A 17 -16.40 -53.14 -8.71
CA VAL A 17 -16.37 -53.62 -10.10
C VAL A 17 -17.49 -54.64 -10.36
N GLU A 18 -17.81 -55.51 -9.40
CA GLU A 18 -18.97 -56.42 -9.47
C GLU A 18 -20.32 -55.68 -9.52
N ALA A 19 -20.41 -54.48 -8.94
CA ALA A 19 -21.58 -53.60 -9.02
C ALA A 19 -21.66 -52.77 -10.33
N GLY A 20 -20.69 -52.92 -11.24
CA GLY A 20 -20.66 -52.21 -12.53
C GLY A 20 -20.34 -50.72 -12.44
N GLN A 21 -19.83 -50.24 -11.31
CA GLN A 21 -19.45 -48.84 -11.09
C GLN A 21 -17.94 -48.66 -11.26
N ASP A 22 -17.50 -47.47 -11.70
CA ASP A 22 -16.07 -47.15 -11.80
C ASP A 22 -15.50 -46.89 -10.39
N PRO A 23 -14.62 -47.75 -9.85
CA PRO A 23 -14.10 -47.60 -8.49
C PRO A 23 -13.39 -46.27 -8.27
N ARG A 24 -12.85 -45.66 -9.33
CA ARG A 24 -12.21 -44.34 -9.27
C ARG A 24 -13.18 -43.25 -8.82
N GLN A 25 -14.47 -43.39 -9.11
CA GLN A 25 -15.49 -42.41 -8.73
C GLN A 25 -15.85 -42.47 -7.25
N HIS A 26 -15.65 -43.62 -6.61
CA HIS A 26 -16.07 -43.88 -5.22
C HIS A 26 -14.90 -43.90 -4.24
N CYS A 27 -13.67 -44.10 -4.70
CA CYS A 27 -12.48 -44.10 -3.84
C CYS A 27 -11.88 -42.70 -3.67
N LEU A 28 -11.18 -42.48 -2.56
CA LEU A 28 -10.31 -41.33 -2.36
C LEU A 28 -9.07 -41.46 -3.26
N LEU A 29 -8.79 -40.44 -4.07
CA LEU A 29 -7.64 -40.41 -4.97
C LEU A 29 -6.76 -39.20 -4.67
N PHE A 30 -5.44 -39.38 -4.81
CA PHE A 30 -4.48 -38.29 -4.66
C PHE A 30 -4.65 -37.21 -5.73
N GLY A 31 -4.38 -35.96 -5.36
CA GLY A 31 -4.43 -34.82 -6.27
C GLY A 31 -5.82 -34.32 -6.63
N LEU A 32 -6.89 -34.95 -6.09
CA LEU A 32 -8.27 -34.51 -6.32
C LEU A 32 -8.79 -33.66 -5.16
N PRO A 33 -9.66 -32.67 -5.45
CA PRO A 33 -10.20 -31.79 -4.43
C PRO A 33 -11.29 -32.50 -3.61
N ILE A 34 -11.17 -32.40 -2.29
CA ILE A 34 -12.08 -32.97 -1.29
C ILE A 34 -12.51 -31.92 -0.28
N VAL A 35 -13.57 -32.23 0.45
CA VAL A 35 -14.07 -31.46 1.58
C VAL A 35 -14.13 -32.37 2.81
N LEU A 36 -13.81 -31.82 3.97
CA LEU A 36 -13.84 -32.51 5.26
C LEU A 36 -14.98 -31.98 6.11
N PHE A 37 -15.89 -32.86 6.51
CA PHE A 37 -17.02 -32.53 7.37
C PHE A 37 -16.93 -33.31 8.69
N ASN A 38 -17.14 -32.65 9.82
CA ASN A 38 -17.22 -33.33 11.11
C ASN A 38 -18.70 -33.59 11.46
N GLN A 39 -19.05 -34.84 11.77
CA GLN A 39 -20.43 -35.20 12.10
C GLN A 39 -20.79 -34.96 13.57
N GLN A 40 -19.81 -35.08 14.48
CA GLN A 40 -20.01 -34.96 15.93
C GLN A 40 -20.29 -33.52 16.34
N LEU A 41 -19.54 -32.59 15.76
CA LEU A 41 -19.83 -31.17 15.73
C LEU A 41 -20.05 -30.75 14.27
N PRO A 42 -21.31 -30.77 13.79
CA PRO A 42 -21.66 -30.47 12.40
C PRO A 42 -20.96 -29.21 11.88
N GLY A 43 -20.09 -29.39 10.89
CA GLY A 43 -19.35 -28.28 10.32
C GLY A 43 -18.24 -28.69 9.37
N TYR A 44 -17.74 -27.70 8.64
CA TYR A 44 -16.74 -27.88 7.59
C TYR A 44 -15.38 -27.32 8.03
N VAL A 45 -14.34 -28.16 7.90
CA VAL A 45 -12.96 -27.76 8.18
C VAL A 45 -12.47 -26.79 7.10
N GLY A 46 -11.70 -25.78 7.48
CA GLY A 46 -11.18 -24.77 6.57
C GLY A 46 -10.16 -23.85 7.23
N ALA A 47 -9.80 -22.80 6.51
CA ALA A 47 -9.08 -21.66 7.05
C ALA A 47 -9.75 -20.36 6.58
N GLU A 48 -9.55 -19.25 7.30
CA GLU A 48 -10.15 -17.94 6.97
C GLU A 48 -9.10 -17.02 6.33
N GLY A 49 -8.87 -17.20 5.04
CA GLY A 49 -7.93 -16.42 4.22
C GLY A 49 -6.45 -16.68 4.50
N PHE A 50 -5.55 -16.03 3.74
CA PHE A 50 -4.10 -16.25 3.83
C PHE A 50 -3.44 -15.61 5.07
N GLY A 51 -4.15 -14.72 5.78
CA GLY A 51 -3.66 -13.98 6.94
C GLY A 51 -3.89 -14.65 8.29
N ASP A 52 -4.76 -15.66 8.37
CA ASP A 52 -4.93 -16.51 9.55
C ASP A 52 -4.33 -17.89 9.28
N LEU A 53 -3.34 -18.28 10.07
CA LEU A 53 -2.69 -19.59 9.92
C LEU A 53 -3.48 -20.71 10.59
N ARG A 54 -4.49 -20.38 11.40
CA ARG A 54 -5.27 -21.37 12.14
C ARG A 54 -6.15 -22.17 11.19
N VAL A 55 -6.25 -23.46 11.48
CA VAL A 55 -7.24 -24.33 10.84
C VAL A 55 -8.45 -24.39 11.77
N THR A 56 -9.62 -24.12 11.23
CA THR A 56 -10.86 -24.03 12.01
C THR A 56 -11.99 -24.81 11.36
N LEU A 57 -12.94 -25.22 12.18
CA LEU A 57 -14.22 -25.75 11.77
C LEU A 57 -15.26 -24.65 11.84
N LEU A 58 -15.93 -24.37 10.72
CA LEU A 58 -17.14 -23.52 10.70
C LEU A 58 -18.33 -24.39 11.04
N LYS A 59 -19.00 -24.08 12.15
CA LYS A 59 -20.16 -24.82 12.61
C LYS A 59 -21.36 -24.54 11.69
N THR A 60 -22.08 -25.59 11.34
CA THR A 60 -23.26 -25.55 10.48
C THR A 60 -24.47 -26.14 11.20
N SER A 61 -25.66 -25.68 10.83
CA SER A 61 -26.95 -26.09 11.37
C SER A 61 -27.46 -27.43 10.82
N THR A 62 -26.96 -27.88 9.66
CA THR A 62 -27.46 -29.06 8.94
C THR A 62 -26.43 -30.20 8.78
N ARG A 63 -26.96 -31.42 8.57
CA ARG A 63 -26.21 -32.64 8.17
C ARG A 63 -25.70 -32.51 6.73
N PRO A 64 -24.65 -33.26 6.32
CA PRO A 64 -24.01 -33.06 5.02
C PRO A 64 -25.02 -33.23 3.88
N LEU A 65 -25.05 -32.27 2.95
CA LEU A 65 -25.91 -32.31 1.77
C LEU A 65 -25.51 -33.52 0.92
N SER A 66 -26.39 -34.53 0.84
CA SER A 66 -26.16 -35.70 -0.01
C SER A 66 -26.18 -35.28 -1.48
N SER A 67 -25.06 -35.50 -2.18
CA SER A 67 -24.92 -35.19 -3.60
C SER A 67 -25.64 -36.17 -4.54
N SER A 68 -26.73 -36.82 -4.12
CA SER A 68 -27.49 -37.74 -4.97
C SER A 68 -28.70 -37.05 -5.59
N GLY A 69 -28.52 -36.55 -6.81
CA GLY A 69 -29.62 -36.41 -7.75
C GLY A 69 -30.16 -37.79 -8.11
N ALA A 70 -31.09 -38.31 -7.31
CA ALA A 70 -31.99 -39.38 -7.71
C ALA A 70 -33.38 -38.98 -7.19
N ALA A 71 -34.18 -38.40 -8.08
CA ALA A 71 -35.59 -38.19 -7.83
C ALA A 71 -36.26 -39.56 -7.65
N SER A 72 -36.43 -40.00 -6.41
CA SER A 72 -37.40 -41.04 -6.09
C SER A 72 -38.76 -40.38 -6.04
N SER A 73 -39.52 -40.54 -7.11
CA SER A 73 -40.93 -40.22 -7.16
C SER A 73 -41.69 -41.12 -6.20
N THR A 74 -42.00 -40.63 -5.00
CA THR A 74 -43.15 -41.09 -4.22
C THR A 74 -43.71 -39.90 -3.45
N ASP A 75 -44.99 -39.65 -3.71
CA ASP A 75 -45.80 -38.55 -3.22
C ASP A 75 -45.70 -38.31 -1.71
N GLY A 76 -45.62 -37.04 -1.34
CA GLY A 76 -45.74 -36.54 0.03
C GLY A 76 -45.28 -35.10 0.11
N ASP A 77 -46.24 -34.17 0.18
CA ASP A 77 -46.04 -32.74 0.39
C ASP A 77 -45.21 -32.43 1.65
N ASN A 78 -43.89 -32.41 1.52
CA ASN A 78 -43.00 -31.68 2.40
C ASN A 78 -42.17 -30.76 1.52
N ASP A 79 -42.37 -29.45 1.67
CA ASP A 79 -41.47 -28.39 1.24
C ASP A 79 -40.13 -28.50 2.02
N ASP A 80 -39.38 -29.59 1.82
CA ASP A 80 -37.97 -29.65 2.17
C ASP A 80 -37.19 -28.96 1.04
N ASP A 81 -37.41 -27.64 0.90
CA ASP A 81 -36.46 -26.78 0.22
C ASP A 81 -35.10 -27.04 0.87
N ALA A 82 -34.13 -27.54 0.09
CA ALA A 82 -32.77 -27.79 0.55
C ALA A 82 -32.19 -26.47 1.09
N GLU A 83 -32.33 -26.25 2.39
CA GLU A 83 -31.95 -25.02 3.07
C GLU A 83 -30.41 -24.98 3.07
N ILE A 84 -29.85 -24.34 2.04
CA ILE A 84 -28.42 -24.08 1.93
C ILE A 84 -28.03 -23.32 3.21
N ASP A 85 -27.14 -23.92 4.00
CA ASP A 85 -26.77 -23.36 5.29
C ASP A 85 -26.32 -21.90 5.12
N VAL A 86 -27.09 -20.99 5.72
CA VAL A 86 -26.88 -19.54 5.65
C VAL A 86 -25.48 -19.16 6.12
N GLU A 87 -24.87 -19.95 7.00
CA GLU A 87 -23.50 -19.74 7.46
C GLU A 87 -22.47 -20.00 6.36
N LEU A 88 -22.63 -21.05 5.54
CA LEU A 88 -21.69 -21.35 4.45
C LEU A 88 -21.62 -20.23 3.40
N ILE A 89 -22.73 -19.52 3.21
CA ILE A 89 -22.85 -18.43 2.24
C ILE A 89 -22.02 -17.19 2.65
N LYS A 90 -21.81 -16.98 3.95
CA LYS A 90 -21.06 -15.81 4.46
C LYS A 90 -19.57 -15.91 4.14
N HIS A 91 -19.04 -17.13 3.95
CA HIS A 91 -17.62 -17.42 3.81
C HIS A 91 -17.24 -17.83 2.38
N ASN A 92 -15.96 -17.72 2.05
CA ASN A 92 -15.44 -18.22 0.78
C ASN A 92 -15.23 -19.74 0.88
N PHE A 93 -16.16 -20.52 0.34
CA PHE A 93 -16.11 -21.98 0.47
C PHE A 93 -14.85 -22.64 -0.13
N ASN A 94 -14.22 -22.01 -1.13
CA ASN A 94 -12.97 -22.54 -1.69
C ASN A 94 -11.84 -22.65 -0.66
N GLU A 95 -11.90 -21.91 0.45
CA GLU A 95 -10.93 -22.00 1.56
C GLU A 95 -11.15 -23.24 2.45
N ARG A 96 -12.17 -24.05 2.13
CA ARG A 96 -12.52 -25.33 2.78
C ARG A 96 -12.29 -26.54 1.88
N VAL A 97 -11.73 -26.32 0.70
CA VAL A 97 -11.40 -27.37 -0.27
C VAL A 97 -9.95 -27.78 -0.09
N PHE A 98 -9.71 -29.07 0.12
CA PHE A 98 -8.40 -29.65 0.38
C PHE A 98 -7.98 -30.60 -0.72
N VAL A 99 -6.67 -30.79 -0.87
CA VAL A 99 -6.09 -31.84 -1.69
C VAL A 99 -5.26 -32.77 -0.82
N VAL A 100 -5.44 -34.08 -1.03
CA VAL A 100 -4.59 -35.12 -0.43
C VAL A 100 -3.43 -35.39 -1.38
N LEU A 101 -2.22 -35.33 -0.85
CA LEU A 101 -0.98 -35.53 -1.57
C LEU A 101 -0.20 -36.72 -0.97
N PRO A 102 0.58 -37.45 -1.77
CA PRO A 102 1.44 -38.49 -1.25
C PRO A 102 2.56 -37.88 -0.39
N ALA A 103 2.96 -38.56 0.68
CA ALA A 103 4.14 -38.18 1.45
C ALA A 103 5.40 -38.43 0.59
N GLN A 104 5.96 -37.36 0.01
CA GLN A 104 7.23 -37.43 -0.71
C GLN A 104 8.41 -37.29 0.27
N GLN A 105 9.46 -38.09 0.09
CA GLN A 105 10.71 -37.99 0.85
C GLN A 105 11.47 -36.71 0.46
N HIS A 106 11.12 -35.57 1.05
CA HIS A 106 11.70 -34.28 0.70
C HIS A 106 13.01 -33.95 1.43
N ALA A 107 13.79 -34.90 1.96
CA ALA A 107 15.01 -34.56 2.73
C ALA A 107 15.97 -33.56 2.03
N ALA A 108 16.18 -33.70 0.72
CA ALA A 108 17.02 -32.78 -0.07
C ALA A 108 16.32 -31.44 -0.38
N SER A 109 15.02 -31.46 -0.68
CA SER A 109 14.21 -30.24 -0.89
C SER A 109 14.07 -29.46 0.42
N THR A 110 13.94 -30.14 1.55
CA THR A 110 13.88 -29.60 2.92
C THR A 110 15.20 -28.93 3.30
N ALA A 111 16.35 -29.54 3.00
CA ALA A 111 17.66 -28.92 3.22
C ALA A 111 17.89 -27.71 2.31
N LEU A 112 17.51 -27.80 1.04
CA LEU A 112 17.60 -26.70 0.06
C LEU A 112 16.66 -25.56 0.45
N GLN A 113 15.42 -25.84 0.85
CA GLN A 113 14.42 -24.82 1.17
C GLN A 113 14.71 -24.14 2.50
N LYS A 114 15.23 -24.88 3.50
CA LYS A 114 15.80 -24.29 4.72
C LYS A 114 17.00 -23.39 4.39
N TYR A 115 17.90 -23.86 3.53
CA TYR A 115 19.02 -23.06 3.04
C TYR A 115 18.58 -21.81 2.27
N LEU A 116 17.58 -21.90 1.39
CA LEU A 116 17.04 -20.76 0.63
C LEU A 116 16.29 -19.76 1.52
N ILE A 117 15.51 -20.23 2.51
CA ILE A 117 14.91 -19.37 3.55
C ILE A 117 15.99 -18.62 4.34
N ASP A 118 17.10 -19.29 4.61
CA ASP A 118 18.23 -18.73 5.35
C ASP A 118 19.16 -17.85 4.45
N HIS A 119 19.12 -17.95 3.11
CA HIS A 119 20.18 -17.41 2.21
C HIS A 119 19.74 -16.71 0.90
N GLU A 120 18.47 -16.72 0.44
CA GLU A 120 18.07 -16.00 -0.80
C GLU A 120 17.07 -14.82 -0.59
N PRO A 121 17.29 -13.66 -1.24
CA PRO A 121 16.47 -12.46 -1.09
C PRO A 121 15.51 -12.20 -2.26
N ASP A 122 14.88 -13.22 -2.86
CA ASP A 122 14.05 -13.03 -4.06
C ASP A 122 12.53 -12.87 -3.72
N PRO A 123 11.90 -11.68 -3.83
CA PRO A 123 10.57 -11.40 -3.27
C PRO A 123 9.40 -11.85 -4.16
N SER A 124 9.60 -12.03 -5.47
CA SER A 124 8.61 -12.72 -6.31
C SER A 124 8.46 -14.17 -5.84
N SER A 125 9.57 -14.81 -5.44
CA SER A 125 9.54 -16.13 -4.82
C SER A 125 8.90 -16.09 -3.44
N ALA A 126 9.06 -15.04 -2.64
CA ALA A 126 8.45 -14.97 -1.30
C ALA A 126 6.92 -14.86 -1.33
N LEU A 127 6.34 -14.02 -2.21
CA LEU A 127 4.88 -13.95 -2.41
C LEU A 127 4.35 -15.25 -3.01
N GLU A 128 5.00 -15.79 -4.04
CA GLU A 128 4.66 -17.09 -4.59
C GLU A 128 4.75 -18.21 -3.55
N ILE A 129 5.80 -18.27 -2.72
CA ILE A 129 5.95 -19.25 -1.62
C ILE A 129 4.83 -19.09 -0.58
N ARG A 130 4.38 -17.86 -0.33
CA ARG A 130 3.32 -17.56 0.64
C ARG A 130 1.91 -17.88 0.15
N LEU A 131 1.73 -17.90 -1.17
CA LEU A 131 0.47 -18.18 -1.88
C LEU A 131 0.45 -19.58 -2.53
N ARG A 132 1.59 -20.27 -2.54
CA ARG A 132 1.69 -21.71 -2.81
C ARG A 132 0.83 -22.48 -1.80
N GLU A 133 0.47 -23.68 -2.22
CA GLU A 133 -0.23 -24.67 -1.42
C GLU A 133 0.33 -24.72 0.00
N ARG A 134 -0.52 -24.42 0.99
CA ARG A 134 -0.18 -24.58 2.40
C ARG A 134 -0.61 -25.95 2.88
N TYR A 135 0.14 -26.48 3.82
CA TYR A 135 -0.08 -27.79 4.40
C TYR A 135 -0.58 -27.63 5.83
N ILE A 136 -1.58 -28.42 6.21
CA ILE A 136 -1.97 -28.58 7.62
C ILE A 136 -0.82 -29.29 8.32
N ALA A 137 -0.30 -28.74 9.41
CA ALA A 137 0.78 -29.32 10.19
C ALA A 137 0.58 -29.16 11.69
N VAL A 138 1.00 -30.17 12.45
CA VAL A 138 1.06 -30.12 13.92
C VAL A 138 2.32 -29.37 14.34
N ARG A 139 2.20 -28.33 15.16
CA ARG A 139 3.35 -27.53 15.59
C ARG A 139 3.99 -28.10 16.84
N PRO A 140 5.26 -28.53 16.77
CA PRO A 140 5.92 -29.09 17.92
C PRO A 140 6.12 -28.05 19.01
N ARG A 141 5.82 -28.44 20.26
CA ARG A 141 6.08 -27.65 21.47
C ARG A 141 5.27 -26.35 21.55
N VAL A 142 4.22 -26.22 20.76
CA VAL A 142 3.26 -25.12 20.83
C VAL A 142 1.89 -25.72 21.17
N LEU A 143 1.27 -25.23 22.23
CA LEU A 143 -0.07 -25.66 22.65
C LEU A 143 -1.14 -24.92 21.84
N SER A 144 -2.30 -25.55 21.71
CA SER A 144 -3.51 -24.98 21.11
C SER A 144 -3.89 -23.67 21.80
N ASP A 145 -4.49 -22.76 21.03
CA ASP A 145 -4.93 -21.46 21.56
C ASP A 145 -6.18 -21.62 22.46
N THR A 146 -6.95 -22.69 22.28
CA THR A 146 -8.21 -22.97 22.99
C THR A 146 -8.11 -24.06 24.05
N GLU A 147 -7.21 -25.04 23.89
CA GLU A 147 -7.10 -26.20 24.78
C GLU A 147 -5.67 -26.38 25.34
N ARG A 148 -5.57 -26.59 26.65
CA ARG A 148 -4.28 -26.64 27.36
C ARG A 148 -3.49 -27.92 27.11
N ASP A 149 -4.17 -29.02 26.82
CA ASP A 149 -3.57 -30.35 26.69
C ASP A 149 -3.48 -30.81 25.22
N ALA A 150 -3.75 -29.90 24.27
CA ALA A 150 -3.67 -30.15 22.83
C ALA A 150 -2.53 -29.37 22.18
N MET A 151 -1.93 -29.96 21.15
CA MET A 151 -0.93 -29.32 20.29
C MET A 151 -1.59 -28.43 19.25
N LYS A 152 -0.94 -27.31 18.92
CA LYS A 152 -1.43 -26.38 17.90
C LYS A 152 -1.33 -27.00 16.50
N VAL A 153 -2.36 -26.78 15.67
CA VAL A 153 -2.37 -27.12 14.24
C VAL A 153 -2.50 -25.84 13.44
N GLU A 154 -1.62 -25.67 12.45
CA GLU A 154 -1.62 -24.47 11.60
C GLU A 154 -1.23 -24.77 10.15
N LEU A 155 -1.50 -23.82 9.26
CA LEU A 155 -1.10 -23.84 7.87
C LEU A 155 0.37 -23.42 7.72
N VAL A 156 1.19 -24.31 7.17
CA VAL A 156 2.62 -24.07 6.91
C VAL A 156 2.92 -24.09 5.41
N ALA A 157 3.90 -23.30 4.97
CA ALA A 157 4.28 -23.19 3.56
C ALA A 157 5.07 -24.40 3.02
N ALA A 158 5.50 -25.32 3.90
CA ALA A 158 6.29 -26.48 3.52
C ALA A 158 5.81 -27.74 4.24
N ALA A 159 5.66 -28.82 3.48
CA ALA A 159 5.26 -30.14 3.98
C ALA A 159 6.45 -30.86 4.64
N PHE A 160 6.76 -30.47 5.89
CA PHE A 160 7.71 -31.22 6.73
C PHE A 160 7.05 -32.46 7.35
N GLU A 161 7.79 -33.22 8.15
CA GLU A 161 7.28 -34.38 8.91
C GLU A 161 6.07 -34.02 9.80
N ASP A 162 5.96 -32.76 10.19
CA ASP A 162 4.84 -32.19 10.95
C ASP A 162 3.50 -32.19 10.20
N ALA A 163 3.55 -32.25 8.86
CA ALA A 163 2.39 -32.25 7.97
C ALA A 163 1.97 -33.67 7.52
N HIS A 164 2.63 -34.70 8.04
CA HIS A 164 2.35 -36.10 7.72
C HIS A 164 1.25 -36.66 8.61
N PHE A 165 0.20 -37.19 7.98
CA PHE A 165 -0.91 -37.84 8.65
C PHE A 165 -1.17 -39.23 8.05
N GLN A 166 -1.45 -40.18 8.91
CA GLN A 166 -2.01 -41.48 8.55
C GLN A 166 -3.53 -41.37 8.56
N ILE A 167 -4.17 -41.80 7.47
CA ILE A 167 -5.62 -41.93 7.40
C ILE A 167 -5.97 -43.27 8.03
N GLN A 168 -6.79 -43.24 9.09
CA GLN A 168 -7.19 -44.43 9.83
C GLN A 168 -8.72 -44.49 9.89
N SER A 169 -9.30 -45.68 9.78
CA SER A 169 -10.73 -45.86 10.02
C SER A 169 -11.01 -45.80 11.54
N PRO A 170 -12.03 -45.06 11.99
CA PRO A 170 -12.53 -45.17 13.37
C PRO A 170 -13.19 -46.53 13.63
N TYR A 171 -13.49 -47.30 12.57
CA TYR A 171 -14.18 -48.58 12.66
C TYR A 171 -13.21 -49.77 12.56
N ARG A 172 -13.42 -50.78 13.41
CA ARG A 172 -12.53 -51.97 13.51
C ARG A 172 -12.72 -53.01 12.40
N HIS A 173 -13.74 -52.87 11.55
CA HIS A 173 -14.02 -53.83 10.48
C HIS A 173 -13.22 -53.55 9.19
N LEU A 174 -12.59 -52.38 9.11
CA LEU A 174 -11.69 -51.99 8.03
C LEU A 174 -10.23 -52.20 8.49
N SER A 175 -9.42 -52.77 7.63
CA SER A 175 -8.02 -53.08 7.91
C SER A 175 -7.08 -52.08 7.22
N PRO A 176 -5.90 -51.79 7.81
CA PRO A 176 -4.88 -51.01 7.13
C PRO A 176 -4.50 -51.64 5.78
N GLY A 177 -4.55 -50.85 4.71
CA GLY A 177 -4.30 -51.32 3.33
C GLY A 177 -5.57 -51.44 2.47
N ASP A 178 -6.75 -51.35 3.09
CA ASP A 178 -8.02 -51.26 2.36
C ASP A 178 -8.15 -49.88 1.68
N GLU A 179 -8.87 -49.85 0.56
CA GLU A 179 -9.20 -48.62 -0.16
C GLU A 179 -10.12 -47.74 0.70
N VAL A 180 -9.81 -46.44 0.78
CA VAL A 180 -10.63 -45.46 1.49
C VAL A 180 -11.74 -45.00 0.54
N LEU A 181 -13.00 -45.26 0.91
CA LEU A 181 -14.15 -44.81 0.13
C LEU A 181 -14.50 -43.36 0.50
N LEU A 182 -15.03 -42.64 -0.48
CA LEU A 182 -15.67 -41.35 -0.25
C LEU A 182 -16.97 -41.61 0.50
N GLN A 183 -17.33 -40.67 1.38
CA GLN A 183 -18.45 -40.77 2.31
C GLN A 183 -18.21 -41.73 3.49
N ASP A 184 -16.99 -42.22 3.66
CA ASP A 184 -16.59 -42.86 4.92
C ASP A 184 -16.09 -41.83 5.93
N ASP A 185 -16.24 -42.18 7.20
CA ASP A 185 -15.61 -41.46 8.30
C ASP A 185 -14.17 -41.92 8.46
N VAL A 186 -13.24 -40.96 8.55
CA VAL A 186 -11.82 -41.23 8.78
C VAL A 186 -11.25 -40.37 9.91
N THR A 187 -10.18 -40.84 10.51
CA THR A 187 -9.37 -40.08 11.47
C THR A 187 -8.00 -39.80 10.87
N PHE A 188 -7.42 -38.63 11.19
CA PHE A 188 -6.10 -38.24 10.73
C PHE A 188 -5.12 -38.28 11.91
N ALA A 189 -4.21 -39.26 11.90
CA ALA A 189 -3.25 -39.49 12.98
C ALA A 189 -1.83 -39.07 12.58
N SER A 190 -1.20 -38.18 13.34
CA SER A 190 0.22 -37.87 13.18
C SER A 190 1.07 -38.87 13.97
N GLY A 191 1.72 -39.80 13.26
CA GLY A 191 2.62 -40.76 13.87
C GLY A 191 3.88 -40.13 14.50
N THR A 192 4.35 -39.00 13.95
CA THR A 192 5.51 -38.27 14.46
C THR A 192 5.24 -37.68 15.84
N TRP A 193 4.07 -37.08 16.01
CA TRP A 193 3.70 -36.36 17.23
C TRP A 193 2.80 -37.15 18.17
N GLN A 194 2.38 -38.36 17.78
CA GLN A 194 1.52 -39.25 18.55
C GLN A 194 0.19 -38.57 18.96
N VAL A 195 -0.35 -37.75 18.06
CA VAL A 195 -1.63 -37.04 18.21
C VAL A 195 -2.52 -37.30 17.01
N GLN A 196 -3.81 -37.13 17.19
CA GLN A 196 -4.83 -37.17 16.14
C GLN A 196 -5.48 -35.79 16.00
N LEU A 197 -5.99 -35.48 14.81
CA LEU A 197 -6.74 -34.24 14.59
C LEU A 197 -8.05 -34.28 15.39
N HIS A 198 -8.26 -33.22 16.16
CA HIS A 198 -9.35 -33.09 17.12
C HIS A 198 -10.00 -31.72 16.97
N VAL A 199 -11.33 -31.68 17.03
CA VAL A 199 -12.11 -30.44 17.00
C VAL A 199 -12.27 -29.97 18.44
N GLY A 200 -11.64 -28.84 18.77
CA GLY A 200 -11.62 -28.32 20.14
C GLY A 200 -13.00 -28.16 20.77
N HIS A 201 -13.08 -28.25 22.10
CA HIS A 201 -14.34 -28.07 22.84
C HIS A 201 -14.64 -26.60 23.13
N GLY A 202 -13.60 -25.76 23.13
CA GLY A 202 -13.74 -24.33 23.24
C GLY A 202 -14.12 -23.73 21.89
N LEU A 203 -15.07 -22.78 21.89
CA LEU A 203 -15.20 -21.88 20.75
C LEU A 203 -13.83 -21.27 20.48
N SER A 204 -13.31 -21.53 19.28
CA SER A 204 -12.16 -20.78 18.83
C SER A 204 -12.62 -19.36 18.77
N VAL A 205 -11.92 -18.53 19.51
CA VAL A 205 -12.00 -17.10 19.36
C VAL A 205 -11.34 -16.78 18.02
N ALA A 206 -12.01 -17.13 16.93
CA ALA A 206 -12.04 -16.29 15.76
C ALA A 206 -12.92 -15.10 16.15
N GLN A 207 -12.45 -14.26 17.08
CA GLN A 207 -13.07 -12.95 17.37
C GLN A 207 -13.15 -12.08 16.11
N HIS A 208 -12.42 -12.48 15.06
CA HIS A 208 -12.37 -11.86 13.74
C HIS A 208 -13.27 -12.58 12.71
N SER A 209 -14.30 -13.32 13.12
CA SER A 209 -15.25 -13.99 12.20
C SER A 209 -16.22 -12.98 11.58
N ALA A 210 -16.57 -13.15 10.30
CA ALA A 210 -17.65 -12.37 9.69
C ALA A 210 -18.98 -12.66 10.42
N GLY A 211 -19.68 -11.63 10.89
CA GLY A 211 -21.12 -11.70 11.16
C GLY A 211 -21.59 -12.68 12.24
N GLY A 212 -20.77 -12.97 13.26
CA GLY A 212 -21.17 -13.79 14.42
C GLY A 212 -21.13 -15.31 14.21
N SER A 213 -20.50 -15.78 13.14
CA SER A 213 -20.35 -17.22 12.87
C SER A 213 -19.50 -17.92 13.94
N GLU A 214 -19.89 -19.15 14.30
CA GLU A 214 -19.22 -19.94 15.33
C GLU A 214 -18.10 -20.80 14.73
N PHE A 215 -16.88 -20.55 15.17
CA PHE A 215 -15.70 -21.31 14.77
C PHE A 215 -15.13 -22.10 15.94
N VAL A 216 -14.55 -23.24 15.59
CA VAL A 216 -13.85 -24.12 16.53
C VAL A 216 -12.47 -24.43 16.00
N GLU A 217 -11.47 -24.45 16.89
CA GLU A 217 -10.07 -24.64 16.51
C GLU A 217 -9.88 -26.13 16.23
N LEU A 218 -9.25 -26.44 15.10
CA LEU A 218 -8.74 -27.79 14.88
C LEU A 218 -7.37 -27.88 15.55
N ASN A 219 -7.18 -28.86 16.44
CA ASN A 219 -5.93 -29.05 17.18
C ASN A 219 -5.47 -30.52 17.12
N GLY A 220 -4.33 -30.82 17.75
CA GLY A 220 -3.77 -32.16 17.85
C GLY A 220 -3.89 -32.69 19.27
N SER A 221 -4.73 -33.70 19.49
CA SER A 221 -4.97 -34.30 20.81
C SER A 221 -4.60 -35.78 20.84
N ALA A 222 -4.51 -36.39 22.03
CA ALA A 222 -4.30 -37.84 22.16
C ALA A 222 -5.48 -38.65 21.60
N THR A 223 -6.67 -38.07 21.57
CA THR A 223 -7.88 -38.61 20.95
C THR A 223 -8.26 -37.76 19.75
N GLY A 224 -8.67 -38.37 18.65
CA GLY A 224 -9.10 -37.67 17.45
C GLY A 224 -10.58 -37.84 17.15
N ASP A 225 -11.09 -36.91 16.36
CA ASP A 225 -12.46 -36.94 15.85
C ASP A 225 -12.52 -37.57 14.46
N ALA A 226 -13.71 -38.03 14.10
CA ALA A 226 -13.99 -38.62 12.80
C ALA A 226 -14.46 -37.55 11.79
N PHE A 227 -13.86 -37.56 10.61
CA PHE A 227 -14.14 -36.64 9.51
C PHE A 227 -14.68 -37.41 8.31
N PHE A 228 -15.84 -36.98 7.83
CA PHE A 228 -16.48 -37.47 6.63
C PHE A 228 -15.84 -36.81 5.39
N ILE A 229 -15.38 -37.64 4.46
CA ILE A 229 -14.72 -37.16 3.23
C ILE A 229 -15.73 -37.10 2.08
N GLN A 230 -15.90 -35.93 1.48
CA GLN A 230 -16.68 -35.76 0.25
C GLN A 230 -15.79 -35.26 -0.89
N ARG A 231 -16.09 -35.70 -2.11
CA ARG A 231 -15.42 -35.20 -3.32
C ARG A 231 -16.04 -33.88 -3.76
N PHE A 232 -15.21 -32.89 -4.03
CA PHE A 232 -15.65 -31.56 -4.48
C PHE A 232 -15.87 -31.49 -6.00
N ALA A 233 -15.02 -32.17 -6.78
CA ALA A 233 -15.12 -32.20 -8.25
C ALA A 233 -14.76 -33.57 -8.84
N HIS A 234 -15.36 -33.93 -9.98
CA HIS A 234 -15.10 -35.18 -10.70
C HIS A 234 -13.73 -35.20 -11.41
N ILE A 235 -13.29 -36.40 -11.82
CA ILE A 235 -11.92 -36.70 -12.28
C ILE A 235 -11.64 -36.12 -13.68
N ASP A 236 -12.64 -36.11 -14.55
CA ASP A 236 -12.43 -35.99 -16.00
C ASP A 236 -12.75 -34.59 -16.57
N ILE A 237 -12.67 -33.54 -15.74
CA ILE A 237 -13.02 -32.18 -16.18
C ILE A 237 -11.88 -31.58 -17.02
N PRO A 238 -12.10 -31.24 -18.30
CA PRO A 238 -11.06 -30.64 -19.13
C PRO A 238 -10.53 -29.32 -18.53
N PRO A 239 -9.22 -29.05 -18.58
CA PRO A 239 -8.62 -27.88 -17.93
C PRO A 239 -9.04 -26.54 -18.55
N GLN A 240 -9.55 -26.54 -19.79
CA GLN A 240 -10.04 -25.34 -20.47
C GLN A 240 -11.50 -25.01 -20.16
N CYS A 241 -12.18 -25.84 -19.37
CA CYS A 241 -13.59 -25.67 -19.02
C CYS A 241 -13.75 -24.92 -17.71
N LEU A 242 -14.78 -24.07 -17.64
CA LEU A 242 -15.15 -23.36 -16.42
C LEU A 242 -15.65 -24.33 -15.37
N ARG A 243 -15.12 -24.25 -14.15
CA ARG A 243 -15.52 -25.06 -12.99
C ARG A 243 -16.21 -24.22 -11.93
N GLY A 244 -17.00 -24.88 -11.09
CA GLY A 244 -17.55 -24.29 -9.87
C GLY A 244 -16.42 -23.85 -8.94
N GLY A 245 -16.36 -22.56 -8.64
CA GLY A 245 -15.33 -21.95 -7.80
C GLY A 245 -14.23 -21.23 -8.57
N ASP A 246 -14.18 -21.32 -9.90
CA ASP A 246 -13.16 -20.65 -10.72
C ASP A 246 -13.29 -19.12 -10.68
N LEU A 247 -12.13 -18.46 -10.77
CA LEU A 247 -12.03 -17.02 -10.95
C LEU A 247 -12.06 -16.66 -12.44
N VAL A 248 -12.83 -15.62 -12.75
CA VAL A 248 -13.06 -15.19 -14.12
C VAL A 248 -13.07 -13.67 -14.25
N ARG A 249 -12.79 -13.21 -15.47
CA ARG A 249 -13.07 -11.86 -15.95
C ARG A 249 -14.05 -11.93 -17.11
N PHE A 250 -15.00 -11.01 -17.12
CA PHE A 250 -15.91 -10.82 -18.25
C PHE A 250 -15.46 -9.60 -19.06
N MET A 251 -15.02 -9.81 -20.29
CA MET A 251 -14.65 -8.73 -21.20
C MET A 251 -15.79 -8.48 -22.20
N HIS A 252 -16.35 -7.29 -22.20
CA HIS A 252 -17.39 -6.91 -23.14
C HIS A 252 -16.83 -6.82 -24.56
N CYS A 253 -17.27 -7.70 -25.46
CA CYS A 253 -16.67 -7.90 -26.79
C CYS A 253 -16.69 -6.64 -27.65
N ARG A 254 -17.78 -5.85 -27.61
CA ARG A 254 -17.92 -4.64 -28.41
C ARG A 254 -17.18 -3.44 -27.82
N ALA A 255 -17.10 -3.37 -26.49
CA ALA A 255 -16.51 -2.23 -25.81
C ALA A 255 -15.00 -2.39 -25.58
N GLY A 256 -14.46 -3.62 -25.62
CA GLY A 256 -13.07 -3.87 -25.28
C GLY A 256 -12.74 -3.48 -23.84
N ALA A 257 -13.72 -3.66 -22.94
CA ALA A 257 -13.66 -3.23 -21.55
C ALA A 257 -14.15 -4.36 -20.65
N PHE A 258 -13.64 -4.43 -19.43
CA PHE A 258 -13.95 -5.47 -18.47
C PHE A 258 -15.10 -5.09 -17.56
N LEU A 259 -15.85 -6.08 -17.11
CA LEU A 259 -16.92 -5.94 -16.13
C LEU A 259 -16.34 -5.68 -14.74
N TYR A 260 -16.65 -4.52 -14.17
CA TYR A 260 -16.15 -4.06 -12.88
C TYR A 260 -17.29 -3.95 -11.87
N GLY A 261 -17.10 -4.52 -10.68
CA GLY A 261 -17.94 -4.24 -9.52
C GLY A 261 -17.54 -2.92 -8.87
N ASN A 262 -18.49 -2.01 -8.72
CA ASN A 262 -18.31 -0.76 -7.99
C ASN A 262 -19.13 -0.80 -6.69
N GLY A 263 -18.57 -0.27 -5.60
CA GLY A 263 -19.26 -0.18 -4.32
C GLY A 263 -20.53 0.65 -4.45
N GLY A 264 -21.69 0.01 -4.27
CA GLY A 264 -23.00 0.68 -4.19
C GLY A 264 -23.45 0.92 -2.75
N SER A 265 -24.57 1.62 -2.57
CA SER A 265 -25.28 1.70 -1.28
C SER A 265 -25.59 0.29 -0.77
N GLN A 266 -25.65 0.14 0.55
CA GLN A 266 -25.58 -1.09 1.38
C GLN A 266 -26.20 -2.40 0.85
N ASP A 267 -27.07 -2.39 -0.16
CA ASP A 267 -27.80 -3.58 -0.64
C ASP A 267 -27.68 -3.94 -2.14
N LEU A 268 -26.96 -3.18 -2.99
CA LEU A 268 -26.84 -3.52 -4.43
C LEU A 268 -25.45 -3.17 -4.99
N LEU A 269 -24.75 -4.18 -5.51
CA LEU A 269 -23.49 -3.97 -6.24
C LEU A 269 -23.81 -3.36 -7.62
N GLN A 270 -23.30 -2.16 -7.88
CA GLN A 270 -23.44 -1.53 -9.19
C GLN A 270 -22.30 -1.99 -10.11
N VAL A 271 -22.64 -2.36 -11.34
CA VAL A 271 -21.67 -2.93 -12.29
C VAL A 271 -21.51 -2.00 -13.49
N ARG A 272 -20.26 -1.77 -13.91
CA ARG A 272 -19.89 -0.91 -15.03
C ARG A 272 -18.78 -1.55 -15.86
N LEU A 273 -18.52 -1.02 -17.06
CA LEU A 273 -17.37 -1.42 -17.86
C LEU A 273 -16.18 -0.49 -17.59
N CYS A 274 -14.97 -1.04 -17.52
CA CYS A 274 -13.75 -0.25 -17.42
C CYS A 274 -12.70 -0.78 -18.39
N HIS A 275 -12.04 0.12 -19.11
CA HIS A 275 -10.89 -0.25 -19.91
C HIS A 275 -9.73 -0.60 -18.99
N GLN A 276 -9.02 -1.66 -19.32
CA GLN A 276 -7.75 -1.94 -18.67
C GLN A 276 -6.73 -0.92 -19.17
N PRO A 277 -6.03 -0.18 -18.29
CA PRO A 277 -4.94 0.70 -18.71
C PRO A 277 -3.83 -0.16 -19.30
N ALA A 278 -3.47 0.09 -20.57
CA ALA A 278 -2.62 -0.80 -21.37
C ALA A 278 -1.16 -0.89 -20.87
N ASP A 279 -0.63 0.13 -20.19
CA ASP A 279 0.82 0.26 -19.95
C ASP A 279 1.23 0.62 -18.50
N GLU A 280 0.30 0.87 -17.58
CA GLU A 280 0.63 1.49 -16.27
C GLU A 280 0.74 0.51 -15.07
N THR A 281 0.30 -0.74 -15.20
CA THR A 281 0.13 -1.65 -14.03
C THR A 281 1.15 -2.77 -13.92
N GLY A 282 2.18 -2.82 -14.78
CA GLY A 282 3.24 -3.84 -14.66
C GLY A 282 2.73 -5.28 -14.61
N GLY A 283 1.58 -5.57 -15.24
CA GLY A 283 0.95 -6.89 -15.25
C GLY A 283 -0.07 -7.17 -14.13
N VAL A 284 -0.22 -6.30 -13.13
CA VAL A 284 -1.26 -6.48 -12.10
C VAL A 284 -2.61 -5.98 -12.61
N HIS A 285 -3.59 -6.88 -12.65
CA HIS A 285 -4.96 -6.53 -13.01
C HIS A 285 -5.72 -6.00 -11.78
N SER A 286 -6.65 -5.08 -12.01
CA SER A 286 -7.50 -4.56 -10.93
C SER A 286 -8.41 -5.66 -10.38
N VAL A 287 -8.53 -5.67 -9.06
CA VAL A 287 -9.29 -6.67 -8.32
C VAL A 287 -10.80 -6.45 -8.50
N GLN A 288 -11.24 -5.22 -8.85
CA GLN A 288 -12.64 -4.94 -9.20
C GLN A 288 -13.15 -5.69 -10.43
N SER A 289 -12.25 -6.17 -11.29
CA SER A 289 -12.59 -6.99 -12.47
C SER A 289 -12.75 -8.48 -12.17
N LEU A 290 -12.37 -8.95 -10.98
CA LEU A 290 -12.37 -10.36 -10.61
C LEU A 290 -13.74 -10.81 -10.12
N TRP A 291 -14.22 -11.89 -10.72
CA TRP A 291 -15.47 -12.54 -10.36
C TRP A 291 -15.22 -14.02 -10.08
N GLN A 292 -16.00 -14.62 -9.20
CA GLN A 292 -15.99 -16.04 -8.91
C GLN A 292 -17.32 -16.64 -9.35
N VAL A 293 -17.28 -17.70 -10.15
CA VAL A 293 -18.50 -18.40 -10.60
C VAL A 293 -18.69 -19.62 -9.72
N GLN A 294 -19.83 -19.72 -9.05
CA GLN A 294 -20.17 -20.85 -8.17
C GLN A 294 -21.51 -21.45 -8.58
N HIS A 295 -21.68 -22.76 -8.50
CA HIS A 295 -23.00 -23.38 -8.67
C HIS A 295 -23.93 -22.96 -7.53
N VAL A 296 -25.26 -23.11 -7.71
CA VAL A 296 -26.23 -22.91 -6.62
C VAL A 296 -25.99 -23.89 -5.47
N ASP A 297 -25.53 -25.10 -5.75
CA ASP A 297 -24.94 -25.95 -4.71
C ASP A 297 -23.46 -25.54 -4.51
N ILE A 298 -23.11 -25.11 -3.30
CA ILE A 298 -21.76 -24.63 -2.95
C ILE A 298 -20.76 -25.80 -2.90
N LEU A 299 -21.23 -27.02 -2.63
CA LEU A 299 -20.39 -28.23 -2.59
C LEU A 299 -20.04 -28.75 -3.99
N ASN A 300 -20.69 -28.21 -5.03
CA ASN A 300 -20.49 -28.65 -6.40
C ASN A 300 -19.38 -27.83 -7.08
N GLY A 301 -18.18 -28.41 -7.14
CA GLY A 301 -17.03 -27.89 -7.87
C GLY A 301 -16.91 -28.35 -9.33
N ASN A 302 -17.93 -29.02 -9.87
CA ASN A 302 -17.88 -29.57 -11.23
C ASN A 302 -17.99 -28.49 -12.32
N GLU A 303 -17.87 -28.91 -13.58
CA GLU A 303 -17.98 -28.02 -14.72
C GLU A 303 -19.28 -27.22 -14.75
N VAL A 304 -19.17 -25.94 -15.10
CA VAL A 304 -20.31 -25.06 -15.33
C VAL A 304 -20.74 -25.22 -16.79
N THR A 305 -21.99 -25.63 -16.97
CA THR A 305 -22.59 -25.84 -18.29
C THR A 305 -23.52 -24.70 -18.66
N VAL A 306 -23.91 -24.61 -19.94
CA VAL A 306 -24.91 -23.63 -20.42
C VAL A 306 -26.27 -23.80 -19.71
N THR A 307 -26.56 -25.01 -19.22
CA THR A 307 -27.77 -25.34 -18.44
C THR A 307 -27.62 -25.12 -16.94
N SER A 308 -26.40 -24.88 -16.46
CA SER A 308 -26.14 -24.70 -15.03
C SER A 308 -26.65 -23.35 -14.56
N VAL A 309 -27.29 -23.34 -13.41
CA VAL A 309 -27.60 -22.11 -12.68
C VAL A 309 -26.44 -21.82 -11.73
N CYS A 310 -25.87 -20.63 -11.84
CA CYS A 310 -24.69 -20.23 -11.09
C CYS A 310 -24.90 -18.87 -10.42
N CYS A 311 -24.17 -18.64 -9.34
CA CYS A 311 -24.00 -17.34 -8.73
C CYS A 311 -22.68 -16.73 -9.19
N VAL A 312 -22.72 -15.46 -9.57
CA VAL A 312 -21.53 -14.68 -9.91
C VAL A 312 -21.22 -13.78 -8.73
N ARG A 313 -20.11 -14.07 -8.05
CA ARG A 313 -19.66 -13.36 -6.85
C ARG A 313 -18.52 -12.40 -7.19
N HIS A 314 -18.52 -11.21 -6.61
CA HIS A 314 -17.42 -10.26 -6.78
C HIS A 314 -16.26 -10.63 -5.85
N GLY A 315 -15.01 -10.43 -6.29
CA GLY A 315 -13.85 -10.82 -5.48
C GLY A 315 -13.75 -10.09 -4.14
N ILE A 316 -14.13 -8.80 -4.09
CA ILE A 316 -13.79 -7.85 -3.01
C ILE A 316 -14.82 -7.86 -1.86
N GLN A 317 -16.07 -8.22 -2.15
CA GLN A 317 -17.14 -8.25 -1.17
C GLN A 317 -17.63 -9.69 -0.98
N THR A 318 -18.05 -10.03 0.23
CA THR A 318 -18.79 -11.28 0.47
C THR A 318 -20.14 -11.33 -0.25
N CYS A 319 -20.52 -10.21 -0.85
CA CYS A 319 -21.72 -10.04 -1.64
C CYS A 319 -21.50 -10.56 -3.07
N SER A 320 -22.39 -11.45 -3.50
CA SER A 320 -22.67 -11.63 -4.92
C SER A 320 -23.20 -10.34 -5.57
N LEU A 321 -23.61 -10.37 -6.83
CA LEU A 321 -24.34 -9.24 -7.46
C LEU A 321 -25.50 -8.70 -6.58
N THR A 322 -25.97 -9.48 -5.60
CA THR A 322 -26.76 -9.00 -4.46
C THR A 322 -26.15 -9.45 -3.10
N PRO A 323 -26.42 -8.74 -1.98
CA PRO A 323 -25.78 -8.93 -0.67
C PRO A 323 -26.15 -10.23 0.04
N HIS A 324 -27.27 -10.84 -0.36
CA HIS A 324 -27.70 -12.14 0.13
C HIS A 324 -27.85 -13.09 -1.04
N ARG A 325 -27.29 -14.29 -0.90
CA ARG A 325 -27.49 -15.34 -1.89
C ARG A 325 -28.96 -15.72 -1.92
N SER A 326 -29.66 -15.14 -2.87
CA SER A 326 -31.07 -15.33 -3.12
C SER A 326 -31.27 -15.74 -4.57
N SER A 327 -32.50 -16.02 -4.96
CA SER A 327 -32.86 -16.20 -6.37
C SER A 327 -32.42 -15.02 -7.25
N ARG A 328 -32.24 -13.82 -6.67
CA ARG A 328 -31.74 -12.62 -7.38
C ARG A 328 -30.24 -12.66 -7.75
N CYS A 329 -29.50 -13.63 -7.24
CA CYS A 329 -28.08 -13.85 -7.57
C CYS A 329 -27.87 -14.95 -8.60
N GLN A 330 -28.94 -15.52 -9.13
CA GLN A 330 -28.89 -16.68 -10.01
C GLN A 330 -28.83 -16.25 -11.47
N PHE A 331 -27.80 -16.72 -12.16
CA PHE A 331 -27.54 -16.45 -13.57
C PHE A 331 -27.33 -17.75 -14.32
N THR A 332 -27.72 -17.74 -15.59
CA THR A 332 -27.33 -18.75 -16.58
C THR A 332 -26.36 -18.12 -17.56
N LEU A 333 -25.28 -18.83 -17.85
CA LEU A 333 -24.24 -18.43 -18.79
C LEU A 333 -24.61 -19.02 -20.16
N ALA A 334 -25.32 -18.23 -20.97
CA ALA A 334 -25.84 -18.70 -22.25
C ALA A 334 -24.81 -18.54 -23.38
N THR A 335 -24.85 -19.43 -24.37
CA THR A 335 -24.06 -19.33 -25.59
C THR A 335 -24.98 -19.27 -26.82
N GLU A 336 -24.61 -18.49 -27.84
CA GLU A 336 -25.44 -18.30 -29.04
C GLU A 336 -25.51 -19.51 -29.98
N SER A 337 -24.57 -20.46 -29.90
CA SER A 337 -24.45 -21.56 -30.85
C SER A 337 -24.67 -22.91 -30.20
N PHE A 338 -25.55 -23.72 -30.78
CA PHE A 338 -25.71 -25.14 -30.41
C PHE A 338 -24.43 -25.97 -30.66
N LEU A 339 -23.52 -25.47 -31.51
CA LEU A 339 -22.23 -26.08 -31.83
C LEU A 339 -21.15 -25.76 -30.78
N SER A 340 -21.37 -24.81 -29.87
CA SER A 340 -20.40 -24.45 -28.83
C SER A 340 -20.25 -25.54 -27.76
N GLY A 341 -21.09 -26.56 -27.78
CA GLY A 341 -21.12 -27.64 -26.79
C GLY A 341 -21.82 -27.21 -25.49
N ARG A 342 -22.07 -28.19 -24.62
CA ARG A 342 -22.69 -27.96 -23.29
C ARG A 342 -21.74 -27.28 -22.29
N LEU A 343 -20.43 -27.35 -22.54
CA LEU A 343 -19.37 -26.87 -21.64
C LEU A 343 -18.93 -25.44 -21.97
N LEU A 344 -18.78 -24.61 -20.95
CA LEU A 344 -18.24 -23.26 -21.09
C LEU A 344 -16.71 -23.32 -21.08
N ARG A 345 -16.05 -22.62 -22.01
CA ARG A 345 -14.59 -22.67 -22.20
C ARG A 345 -13.94 -21.29 -22.15
N HIS A 346 -12.66 -21.28 -21.80
CA HIS A 346 -11.81 -20.08 -21.83
C HIS A 346 -11.85 -19.38 -23.20
N ASP A 347 -11.87 -18.04 -23.17
CA ASP A 347 -11.87 -17.10 -24.30
C ASP A 347 -13.06 -17.22 -25.27
N ARG A 348 -14.16 -17.86 -24.85
CA ARG A 348 -15.38 -17.97 -25.66
C ARG A 348 -16.41 -16.90 -25.31
N PRO A 349 -17.19 -16.41 -26.31
CA PRO A 349 -18.26 -15.46 -26.07
C PRO A 349 -19.46 -16.14 -25.42
N LEU A 350 -20.06 -15.46 -24.45
CA LEU A 350 -21.25 -15.86 -23.72
C LEU A 350 -22.12 -14.64 -23.38
N PHE A 351 -23.31 -14.91 -22.87
CA PHE A 351 -24.27 -13.94 -22.40
C PHE A 351 -24.70 -14.27 -20.98
N LEU A 352 -24.88 -13.24 -20.16
CA LEU A 352 -25.34 -13.38 -18.79
C LEU A 352 -26.87 -13.18 -18.77
N LYS A 353 -27.61 -14.23 -18.41
CA LYS A 353 -29.06 -14.16 -18.26
C LYS A 353 -29.44 -14.31 -16.79
N HIS A 354 -30.14 -13.32 -16.25
CA HIS A 354 -30.67 -13.38 -14.91
C HIS A 354 -31.86 -14.34 -14.85
N VAL A 355 -31.86 -15.27 -13.90
CA VAL A 355 -32.84 -16.37 -13.83
C VAL A 355 -34.22 -15.85 -13.46
N VAL A 356 -34.32 -15.00 -12.43
CA VAL A 356 -35.63 -14.56 -11.91
C VAL A 356 -36.35 -13.60 -12.85
N THR A 357 -35.64 -12.62 -13.41
CA THR A 357 -36.27 -11.65 -14.34
C THR A 357 -36.32 -12.17 -15.77
N GLY A 358 -35.60 -13.24 -16.08
CA GLY A 358 -35.38 -13.71 -17.45
C GLY A 358 -34.58 -12.74 -18.33
N GLY A 359 -34.09 -11.63 -17.76
CA GLY A 359 -33.46 -10.55 -18.50
C GLY A 359 -31.98 -10.77 -18.79
N TRP A 360 -31.49 -10.10 -19.83
CA TRP A 360 -30.11 -10.17 -20.29
C TRP A 360 -29.31 -8.98 -19.77
N VAL A 361 -28.17 -9.26 -19.14
CA VAL A 361 -27.27 -8.22 -18.62
C VAL A 361 -26.52 -7.59 -19.78
N GLY A 362 -26.56 -6.27 -19.87
CA GLY A 362 -25.90 -5.53 -20.94
C GLY A 362 -25.97 -4.02 -20.73
N LEU A 363 -25.45 -3.28 -21.71
CA LEU A 363 -25.59 -1.83 -21.75
C LEU A 363 -27.03 -1.44 -22.12
N PRO A 364 -27.59 -0.40 -21.49
CA PRO A 364 -28.92 0.09 -21.87
C PRO A 364 -28.92 0.63 -23.31
N PRO A 365 -30.05 0.50 -24.03
CA PRO A 365 -30.15 0.95 -25.41
C PRO A 365 -29.91 2.47 -25.51
N GLY A 366 -28.95 2.88 -26.34
CA GLY A 366 -28.60 4.30 -26.53
C GLY A 366 -27.50 4.85 -25.61
N ALA A 367 -26.83 4.01 -24.83
CA ALA A 367 -25.65 4.41 -24.06
C ALA A 367 -24.55 5.00 -24.98
N SER A 368 -24.18 6.27 -24.75
CA SER A 368 -23.15 6.96 -25.53
C SER A 368 -21.73 6.60 -25.11
N ASP A 369 -21.49 6.42 -23.81
CA ASP A 369 -20.21 5.98 -23.24
C ASP A 369 -20.42 4.67 -22.44
N PRO A 370 -19.85 3.54 -22.90
CA PRO A 370 -20.01 2.24 -22.27
C PRO A 370 -19.35 2.14 -20.89
N THR A 371 -18.39 3.03 -20.56
CA THR A 371 -17.63 2.96 -19.30
C THR A 371 -18.22 3.80 -18.16
N ARG A 372 -19.03 4.79 -18.51
CA ARG A 372 -19.72 5.67 -17.55
C ARG A 372 -21.16 5.23 -17.25
N THR A 373 -21.67 4.25 -18.00
CA THR A 373 -23.02 3.72 -17.84
C THR A 373 -23.00 2.44 -17.01
N PHE A 374 -23.97 2.31 -16.11
CA PHE A 374 -24.19 1.08 -15.37
C PHE A 374 -24.89 0.05 -16.26
N LEU A 375 -24.54 -1.23 -16.09
CA LEU A 375 -25.21 -2.30 -16.80
C LEU A 375 -26.58 -2.58 -16.17
N GLU A 376 -27.53 -2.95 -17.01
CA GLU A 376 -28.90 -3.26 -16.62
C GLU A 376 -29.31 -4.66 -17.11
N SER A 377 -30.29 -5.26 -16.45
CA SER A 377 -30.93 -6.49 -16.90
C SER A 377 -32.14 -6.14 -17.78
N SER A 378 -31.96 -6.20 -19.10
CA SER A 378 -33.04 -5.94 -20.07
C SER A 378 -33.99 -7.14 -20.19
N THR A 379 -35.30 -6.95 -20.06
CA THR A 379 -36.32 -8.03 -20.08
C THR A 379 -36.78 -8.44 -21.49
N GLY A 380 -35.98 -8.13 -22.52
CA GLY A 380 -36.28 -8.48 -23.91
C GLY A 380 -36.27 -9.99 -24.17
N SER A 381 -37.11 -10.47 -25.09
CA SER A 381 -37.20 -11.89 -25.46
C SER A 381 -35.98 -12.38 -26.26
N SER A 382 -35.27 -11.49 -26.95
CA SER A 382 -34.07 -11.79 -27.75
C SER A 382 -32.81 -11.18 -27.16
N VAL A 383 -31.71 -11.95 -27.16
CA VAL A 383 -30.37 -11.48 -26.79
C VAL A 383 -29.90 -10.40 -27.78
N ASP A 384 -29.48 -9.24 -27.26
CA ASP A 384 -28.70 -8.29 -28.04
C ASP A 384 -27.26 -8.78 -28.18
N LYS A 385 -26.88 -9.17 -29.40
CA LYS A 385 -25.54 -9.70 -29.72
C LYS A 385 -24.42 -8.72 -29.39
N THR A 386 -24.73 -7.43 -29.32
CA THR A 386 -23.75 -6.39 -29.03
C THR A 386 -23.30 -6.40 -27.57
N ASN A 387 -24.07 -7.06 -26.68
CA ASN A 387 -23.80 -7.25 -25.26
C ASN A 387 -23.11 -8.59 -24.93
N ALA A 388 -22.40 -9.19 -25.90
CA ALA A 388 -21.64 -10.40 -25.66
C ALA A 388 -20.41 -10.17 -24.75
N PHE A 389 -20.19 -11.07 -23.81
CA PHE A 389 -18.99 -11.09 -22.95
C PHE A 389 -18.08 -12.24 -23.34
N ARG A 390 -16.78 -11.98 -23.41
CA ARG A 390 -15.75 -13.02 -23.51
C ARG A 390 -15.32 -13.45 -22.12
N LEU A 391 -15.38 -14.75 -21.87
CA LEU A 391 -15.00 -15.34 -20.58
C LEU A 391 -13.49 -15.58 -20.52
N GLN A 392 -12.81 -14.93 -19.59
CA GLN A 392 -11.41 -15.23 -19.27
C GLN A 392 -11.35 -16.00 -17.96
N ILE A 393 -11.06 -17.30 -18.02
CA ILE A 393 -10.80 -18.13 -16.84
C ILE A 393 -9.37 -17.85 -16.36
N ILE A 394 -9.20 -17.53 -15.08
CA ILE A 394 -7.94 -17.07 -14.50
C ILE A 394 -7.38 -18.17 -13.62
N GLN A 395 -6.13 -18.55 -13.89
CA GLN A 395 -5.44 -19.52 -13.04
C GLN A 395 -5.00 -18.85 -11.74
N PRO A 396 -5.02 -19.56 -10.59
CA PRO A 396 -4.58 -18.99 -9.31
C PRO A 396 -3.15 -18.42 -9.34
N SER A 397 -2.26 -19.01 -10.15
CA SER A 397 -0.89 -18.50 -10.39
C SER A 397 -0.85 -17.14 -11.09
N GLU A 398 -1.86 -16.80 -11.90
CA GLU A 398 -1.93 -15.53 -12.63
C GLU A 398 -2.56 -14.41 -11.78
N ALA A 399 -3.37 -14.75 -10.77
CA ALA A 399 -4.03 -13.82 -9.87
C ALA A 399 -3.48 -13.89 -8.44
N THR A 400 -2.27 -14.40 -8.25
CA THR A 400 -1.65 -14.63 -6.95
C THR A 400 -1.68 -13.37 -6.07
N GLU A 401 -1.22 -12.23 -6.58
CA GLU A 401 -1.24 -10.96 -5.84
C GLU A 401 -2.67 -10.48 -5.51
N SER A 402 -3.61 -10.64 -6.45
CA SER A 402 -5.01 -10.27 -6.24
C SER A 402 -5.67 -11.16 -5.18
N LEU A 403 -5.42 -12.46 -5.22
CA LEU A 403 -5.93 -13.45 -4.26
C LEU A 403 -5.41 -13.20 -2.85
N PHE A 404 -4.13 -12.86 -2.72
CA PHE A 404 -3.54 -12.44 -1.46
C PHE A 404 -4.30 -11.26 -0.86
N LEU A 405 -4.50 -10.22 -1.65
CA LEU A 405 -5.23 -9.03 -1.24
C LEU A 405 -6.69 -9.32 -0.88
N LEU A 406 -7.37 -10.13 -1.69
CA LEU A 406 -8.75 -10.54 -1.42
C LEU A 406 -8.91 -11.28 -0.08
N SER A 407 -7.86 -11.94 0.39
CA SER A 407 -7.87 -12.54 1.71
C SER A 407 -7.54 -11.57 2.85
N LEU A 408 -6.62 -10.63 2.66
CA LEU A 408 -6.14 -9.74 3.72
C LEU A 408 -7.03 -8.53 3.94
N LEU A 409 -7.71 -8.04 2.90
CA LEU A 409 -8.50 -6.81 2.98
C LEU A 409 -9.77 -6.97 3.84
N PRO A 410 -10.53 -8.08 3.75
CA PRO A 410 -11.59 -8.35 4.72
C PRO A 410 -11.06 -8.40 6.15
N GLN A 411 -9.87 -8.98 6.37
CA GLN A 411 -9.22 -9.02 7.68
C GLN A 411 -8.89 -7.60 8.18
N LEU A 412 -8.35 -6.73 7.32
CA LEU A 412 -8.09 -5.32 7.65
C LEU A 412 -9.36 -4.54 8.01
N GLN A 413 -10.49 -4.80 7.34
CA GLN A 413 -11.77 -4.19 7.71
C GLN A 413 -12.18 -4.59 9.14
N ARG A 414 -12.01 -5.89 9.47
CA ARG A 414 -12.31 -6.43 10.80
C ARG A 414 -11.36 -5.92 11.89
N VAL A 415 -10.13 -5.53 11.56
CA VAL A 415 -9.20 -4.90 12.52
C VAL A 415 -9.86 -3.71 13.21
N ASN A 416 -10.64 -2.91 12.45
CA ASN A 416 -11.32 -1.75 13.00
C ASN A 416 -12.49 -2.17 13.93
N ASP A 417 -13.23 -3.23 13.63
CA ASP A 417 -14.28 -3.71 14.52
C ASP A 417 -13.68 -4.31 15.81
N GLU A 418 -12.63 -5.12 15.66
CA GLU A 418 -11.94 -5.78 16.75
C GLU A 418 -11.33 -4.77 17.73
N LEU A 419 -10.63 -3.75 17.23
CA LEU A 419 -10.09 -2.71 18.10
C LEU A 419 -11.17 -1.90 18.80
N HIS A 420 -12.37 -1.81 18.23
CA HIS A 420 -13.47 -1.09 18.86
C HIS A 420 -13.98 -1.93 20.03
N HIS A 421 -14.12 -3.23 19.79
CA HIS A 421 -14.46 -4.19 20.80
C HIS A 421 -13.43 -4.19 21.95
N ILE A 422 -12.13 -4.25 21.66
CA ILE A 422 -11.05 -4.20 22.65
C ILE A 422 -11.14 -2.94 23.52
N LEU A 423 -11.38 -1.77 22.93
CA LEU A 423 -11.46 -0.50 23.68
C LEU A 423 -12.70 -0.39 24.58
N HIS A 424 -13.78 -1.11 24.25
CA HIS A 424 -15.05 -1.06 24.96
C HIS A 424 -15.35 -2.31 25.80
N GLN A 425 -14.44 -3.27 25.88
CA GLN A 425 -14.57 -4.45 26.73
C GLN A 425 -14.50 -4.08 28.23
N THR A 426 -15.45 -4.60 29.01
CA THR A 426 -15.51 -4.40 30.47
C THR A 426 -14.71 -5.43 31.26
N VAL A 427 -14.39 -6.58 30.66
CA VAL A 427 -13.58 -7.66 31.26
C VAL A 427 -12.44 -7.99 30.30
N VAL A 428 -11.20 -7.80 30.76
CA VAL A 428 -9.99 -8.00 29.94
C VAL A 428 -9.54 -9.45 30.04
N ASN A 429 -9.74 -10.23 28.97
CA ASN A 429 -9.03 -11.51 28.80
C ASN A 429 -7.67 -11.25 28.15
N THR A 430 -6.59 -11.33 28.94
CA THR A 430 -5.23 -10.97 28.52
C THR A 430 -4.68 -11.84 27.38
N HIS A 431 -5.12 -13.10 27.28
CA HIS A 431 -4.73 -14.00 26.21
C HIS A 431 -5.29 -13.54 24.86
N ASN A 432 -6.60 -13.24 24.83
CA ASN A 432 -7.31 -12.79 23.64
C ASN A 432 -6.78 -11.43 23.15
N LEU A 433 -6.45 -10.52 24.07
CA LEU A 433 -5.87 -9.23 23.72
C LEU A 433 -4.51 -9.39 23.01
N ARG A 434 -3.67 -10.31 23.49
CA ARG A 434 -2.35 -10.57 22.89
C ARG A 434 -2.50 -11.18 21.51
N SER A 435 -3.38 -12.16 21.33
CA SER A 435 -3.63 -12.79 20.02
C SER A 435 -4.19 -11.78 19.01
N SER A 436 -5.19 -10.97 19.40
CA SER A 436 -5.77 -9.94 18.52
C SER A 436 -4.70 -8.90 18.13
N THR A 437 -3.85 -8.48 19.06
CA THR A 437 -2.77 -7.53 18.76
C THR A 437 -1.74 -8.11 17.80
N LEU A 438 -1.30 -9.36 18.00
CA LEU A 438 -0.34 -10.01 17.11
C LEU A 438 -0.91 -10.21 15.71
N TRP A 439 -2.20 -10.57 15.60
CA TRP A 439 -2.91 -10.67 14.33
C TRP A 439 -2.95 -9.32 13.60
N ILE A 440 -3.35 -8.24 14.27
CA ILE A 440 -3.38 -6.90 13.68
C ILE A 440 -1.99 -6.49 13.17
N VAL A 441 -0.94 -6.71 13.99
CA VAL A 441 0.45 -6.43 13.61
C VAL A 441 0.83 -7.23 12.37
N HIS A 442 0.50 -8.52 12.34
CA HIS A 442 0.77 -9.39 11.20
C HIS A 442 0.12 -8.87 9.92
N ILE A 443 -1.19 -8.58 9.95
CA ILE A 443 -1.93 -8.09 8.78
C ILE A 443 -1.30 -6.81 8.19
N LEU A 444 -0.99 -5.82 9.03
CA LEU A 444 -0.42 -4.55 8.54
C LEU A 444 1.00 -4.70 8.01
N ASP A 445 1.80 -5.56 8.64
CA ASP A 445 3.17 -5.84 8.23
C ASP A 445 3.20 -6.63 6.90
N GLU A 446 2.26 -7.56 6.71
CA GLU A 446 2.03 -8.25 5.44
C GLU A 446 1.64 -7.29 4.31
N LEU A 447 0.70 -6.37 4.58
CA LEU A 447 0.33 -5.34 3.62
C LEU A 447 1.48 -4.37 3.32
N ALA A 448 2.30 -4.03 4.32
CA ALA A 448 3.45 -3.15 4.14
C ALA A 448 4.51 -3.80 3.25
N ARG A 449 4.82 -5.09 3.48
CA ARG A 449 5.71 -5.89 2.63
C ARG A 449 5.18 -6.03 1.21
N PHE A 450 3.86 -6.19 1.04
CA PHE A 450 3.25 -6.30 -0.28
C PHE A 450 3.56 -5.09 -1.17
N CYS A 451 3.61 -3.88 -0.60
CA CYS A 451 3.89 -2.64 -1.33
C CYS A 451 5.32 -2.51 -1.89
N ILE A 452 6.28 -3.32 -1.40
CA ILE A 452 7.70 -3.14 -1.70
C ILE A 452 8.35 -4.40 -2.27
N ASP A 453 9.36 -4.18 -3.12
CA ASP A 453 10.30 -5.19 -3.59
C ASP A 453 11.57 -5.09 -2.74
N ASN A 454 11.91 -6.17 -2.02
CA ASN A 454 13.04 -6.21 -1.09
C ASN A 454 14.39 -6.59 -1.75
N ARG A 455 14.46 -6.65 -3.09
CA ARG A 455 15.64 -7.12 -3.83
C ARG A 455 16.92 -6.30 -3.60
N ASP A 456 16.80 -4.99 -3.44
CA ASP A 456 17.93 -4.08 -3.68
C ASP A 456 18.32 -3.14 -2.51
N ASP A 457 17.50 -2.96 -1.47
CA ASP A 457 17.75 -1.91 -0.46
C ASP A 457 17.06 -2.20 0.90
N ASP A 458 17.66 -1.76 2.03
CA ASP A 458 17.08 -1.89 3.41
C ASP A 458 15.69 -1.22 3.54
N ARG A 459 15.31 -0.38 2.58
CA ARG A 459 14.02 0.34 2.53
C ARG A 459 12.99 -0.26 1.56
N GLY A 460 13.38 -1.21 0.71
CA GLY A 460 12.57 -1.77 -0.38
C GLY A 460 12.21 -0.76 -1.50
N THR A 461 12.07 -1.26 -2.73
CA THR A 461 11.64 -0.48 -3.91
C THR A 461 10.11 -0.55 -4.03
N PRO A 462 9.37 0.58 -4.01
CA PRO A 462 7.91 0.55 -4.07
C PRO A 462 7.40 0.07 -5.44
N ILE A 463 6.34 -0.74 -5.44
CA ILE A 463 5.70 -1.24 -6.66
C ILE A 463 4.38 -0.50 -6.88
N ALA A 464 4.36 0.39 -7.88
CA ALA A 464 3.22 1.27 -8.16
C ALA A 464 1.91 0.51 -8.38
N ALA A 465 1.96 -0.62 -9.08
CA ALA A 465 0.80 -1.45 -9.35
C ALA A 465 0.12 -1.96 -8.07
N ARG A 466 0.92 -2.51 -7.16
CA ARG A 466 0.46 -3.03 -5.86
C ARG A 466 -0.11 -1.93 -4.95
N GLN A 467 0.55 -0.77 -4.93
CA GLN A 467 0.06 0.41 -4.21
C GLN A 467 -1.31 0.86 -4.74
N ASN A 468 -1.48 0.91 -6.06
CA ASN A 468 -2.73 1.35 -6.69
C ASN A 468 -3.90 0.43 -6.34
N VAL A 469 -3.67 -0.89 -6.34
CA VAL A 469 -4.71 -1.86 -5.95
C VAL A 469 -5.12 -1.67 -4.48
N LEU A 470 -4.19 -1.41 -3.57
CA LEU A 470 -4.54 -1.15 -2.17
C LEU A 470 -5.37 0.13 -2.00
N VAL A 471 -5.11 1.15 -2.82
CA VAL A 471 -5.93 2.38 -2.82
C VAL A 471 -7.32 2.15 -3.42
N GLU A 472 -7.42 1.38 -4.51
CA GLU A 472 -8.68 0.92 -5.09
C GLU A 472 -9.56 0.21 -4.04
N MET A 473 -8.93 -0.51 -3.11
CA MET A 473 -9.57 -1.26 -2.04
C MET A 473 -9.81 -0.45 -0.76
N ASN A 474 -9.70 0.88 -0.81
CA ASN A 474 -9.92 1.79 0.31
C ASN A 474 -9.00 1.55 1.53
N CYS A 475 -7.83 0.95 1.33
CA CYS A 475 -6.89 0.63 2.41
C CYS A 475 -6.46 1.89 3.21
N ILE A 476 -6.23 3.01 2.52
CA ILE A 476 -5.83 4.28 3.18
C ILE A 476 -6.89 4.71 4.20
N SER A 477 -8.17 4.71 3.84
CA SER A 477 -9.25 5.13 4.75
C SER A 477 -9.36 4.20 5.96
N LEU A 478 -9.23 2.88 5.75
CA LEU A 478 -9.24 1.89 6.84
C LEU A 478 -8.07 2.13 7.81
N VAL A 479 -6.86 2.33 7.29
CA VAL A 479 -5.66 2.58 8.11
C VAL A 479 -5.72 3.95 8.80
N VAL A 480 -6.34 4.96 8.19
CA VAL A 480 -6.59 6.26 8.84
C VAL A 480 -7.62 6.11 9.96
N GLY A 481 -8.69 5.36 9.74
CA GLY A 481 -9.70 5.05 10.76
C GLY A 481 -9.09 4.32 11.95
N LEU A 482 -8.17 3.39 11.67
CA LEU A 482 -7.33 2.75 12.67
C LEU A 482 -6.57 3.81 13.47
N LEU A 483 -5.76 4.65 12.81
CA LEU A 483 -4.92 5.70 13.44
C LEU A 483 -5.68 6.72 14.30
N GLN A 484 -6.99 6.89 14.11
CA GLN A 484 -7.79 7.79 14.94
C GLN A 484 -8.05 7.25 16.35
N ARG A 485 -7.62 6.02 16.65
CA ARG A 485 -7.74 5.38 17.96
C ARG A 485 -6.48 5.56 18.80
N PRO A 486 -6.56 5.42 20.13
CA PRO A 486 -5.39 5.60 21.00
C PRO A 486 -4.39 4.44 20.80
N PHE A 487 -3.16 4.76 20.39
CA PHE A 487 -2.03 3.83 20.35
C PHE A 487 -0.83 4.40 21.11
N VAL A 488 0.03 3.49 21.56
CA VAL A 488 1.33 3.79 22.15
C VAL A 488 2.38 2.97 21.38
N ASP A 489 3.45 3.63 20.94
CA ASP A 489 4.68 3.02 20.40
C ASP A 489 4.48 1.99 19.27
N TRP A 490 3.52 2.23 18.37
CA TRP A 490 3.26 1.33 17.24
C TRP A 490 3.33 2.04 15.88
N SER A 491 4.43 1.76 15.17
CA SER A 491 4.74 2.36 13.86
C SER A 491 4.17 1.61 12.66
N GLY A 492 3.56 0.44 12.84
CA GLY A 492 3.06 -0.43 11.75
C GLY A 492 2.15 0.30 10.75
N PRO A 493 1.08 0.97 11.20
CA PRO A 493 0.16 1.70 10.31
C PRO A 493 0.86 2.80 9.49
N TYR A 494 1.76 3.57 10.12
CA TYR A 494 2.51 4.62 9.45
C TYR A 494 3.51 4.07 8.44
N LYS A 495 4.18 2.95 8.74
CA LYS A 495 5.06 2.26 7.79
C LYS A 495 4.30 1.85 6.53
N LEU A 496 3.13 1.24 6.68
CA LEU A 496 2.26 0.88 5.55
C LEU A 496 1.90 2.12 4.71
N LEU A 497 1.45 3.21 5.35
CA LEU A 497 1.11 4.45 4.64
C LEU A 497 2.31 5.06 3.91
N VAL A 498 3.51 5.08 4.52
CA VAL A 498 4.73 5.55 3.86
C VAL A 498 5.02 4.73 2.61
N HIS A 499 4.95 3.40 2.71
CA HIS A 499 5.14 2.51 1.57
C HIS A 499 4.05 2.67 0.50
N LEU A 500 2.83 3.06 0.86
CA LEU A 500 1.75 3.33 -0.10
C LEU A 500 1.95 4.62 -0.90
N VAL A 501 2.50 5.67 -0.29
CA VAL A 501 2.64 7.00 -0.94
C VAL A 501 3.97 7.19 -1.64
N ARG A 502 5.01 6.47 -1.22
CA ARG A 502 6.38 6.62 -1.73
C ARG A 502 6.42 6.43 -3.25
N LEU A 503 6.95 7.44 -3.95
CA LEU A 503 7.08 7.49 -5.42
C LEU A 503 5.77 7.29 -6.20
N ASN A 504 4.60 7.48 -5.57
CA ASN A 504 3.32 7.31 -6.22
C ASN A 504 2.40 8.53 -6.02
N PRO A 505 2.26 9.39 -7.04
CA PRO A 505 1.49 10.63 -6.91
C PRO A 505 -0.02 10.36 -6.76
N LYS A 506 -0.56 9.29 -7.36
CA LYS A 506 -1.99 8.97 -7.29
C LYS A 506 -2.40 8.64 -5.84
N THR A 507 -1.63 7.78 -5.18
CA THR A 507 -1.87 7.39 -3.78
C THR A 507 -1.54 8.53 -2.80
N SER A 508 -0.53 9.34 -3.10
CA SER A 508 -0.17 10.52 -2.32
C SER A 508 -1.32 11.53 -2.22
N VAL A 509 -2.06 11.76 -3.31
CA VAL A 509 -3.22 12.68 -3.32
C VAL A 509 -4.31 12.20 -2.35
N VAL A 510 -4.67 10.92 -2.40
CA VAL A 510 -5.68 10.32 -1.50
C VAL A 510 -5.23 10.41 -0.04
N CYS A 511 -3.97 10.07 0.23
CA CYS A 511 -3.43 10.11 1.59
C CYS A 511 -3.31 11.55 2.14
N ALA A 512 -2.98 12.53 1.30
CA ALA A 512 -2.80 13.93 1.71
C ALA A 512 -4.11 14.58 2.21
N ALA A 513 -5.28 14.07 1.81
CA ALA A 513 -6.56 14.53 2.36
C ALA A 513 -6.64 14.36 3.89
N HIS A 514 -5.89 13.42 4.45
CA HIS A 514 -5.85 13.11 5.89
C HIS A 514 -4.63 13.70 6.63
N ILE A 515 -3.85 14.58 5.98
CA ILE A 515 -2.60 15.14 6.55
C ILE A 515 -2.83 15.86 7.90
N GLY A 516 -4.03 16.39 8.13
CA GLY A 516 -4.39 17.00 9.42
C GLY A 516 -4.37 16.01 10.58
N THR A 517 -4.78 14.75 10.36
CA THR A 517 -4.72 13.68 11.36
C THR A 517 -3.26 13.32 11.67
N PHE A 518 -2.45 13.13 10.62
CA PHE A 518 -1.04 12.76 10.75
C PHE A 518 -0.21 13.85 11.43
N GLY A 519 -0.45 15.12 11.06
CA GLY A 519 0.23 16.27 11.64
C GLY A 519 0.06 16.38 13.16
N ARG A 520 -1.14 16.05 13.69
CA ARG A 520 -1.39 16.01 15.14
C ARG A 520 -0.67 14.86 15.84
N GLN A 521 -0.30 13.80 15.13
CA GLN A 521 0.38 12.64 15.69
C GLN A 521 1.92 12.70 15.58
N VAL A 522 2.45 13.69 14.87
CA VAL A 522 3.89 14.00 14.86
C VAL A 522 4.37 14.32 16.27
N GLY A 523 5.47 13.69 16.67
CA GLY A 523 6.15 13.92 17.95
C GLY A 523 5.85 12.88 19.03
N PHE A 524 5.01 11.88 18.73
CA PHE A 524 4.63 10.79 19.64
C PHE A 524 5.32 9.44 19.31
N ASP A 525 6.44 9.46 18.58
CA ASP A 525 7.22 8.28 18.18
C ASP A 525 6.43 7.19 17.41
N LEU A 526 5.36 7.60 16.73
CA LEU A 526 4.53 6.73 15.89
C LEU A 526 5.05 6.60 14.44
N HIS A 527 6.17 7.26 14.10
CA HIS A 527 6.70 7.38 12.73
C HIS A 527 5.87 8.28 11.78
N ALA A 528 5.00 9.14 12.32
CA ALA A 528 4.17 10.07 11.55
C ALA A 528 5.00 11.10 10.75
N GLU A 529 6.18 11.45 11.26
CA GLU A 529 7.14 12.38 10.66
C GLU A 529 7.53 11.95 9.25
N ALA A 530 7.80 10.66 9.07
CA ALA A 530 8.24 10.11 7.79
C ALA A 530 7.13 10.25 6.73
N LEU A 531 5.87 9.97 7.10
CA LEU A 531 4.74 10.11 6.20
C LEU A 531 4.49 11.57 5.80
N VAL A 532 4.45 12.48 6.77
CA VAL A 532 4.26 13.92 6.51
C VAL A 532 5.39 14.45 5.62
N GLN A 533 6.63 14.05 5.89
CA GLN A 533 7.77 14.42 5.06
C GLN A 533 7.66 13.90 3.63
N GLU A 534 7.24 12.65 3.44
CA GLU A 534 7.08 12.03 2.11
C GLU A 534 5.99 12.75 1.30
N LEU A 535 4.84 13.03 1.92
CA LEU A 535 3.72 13.74 1.29
C LEU A 535 4.12 15.16 0.84
N LEU A 536 4.80 15.91 1.71
CA LEU A 536 5.23 17.28 1.39
C LEU A 536 6.37 17.34 0.35
N CYS A 537 7.02 16.22 0.07
CA CYS A 537 8.08 16.11 -0.94
C CYS A 537 7.64 15.46 -2.26
N SER A 538 6.41 14.95 -2.34
CA SER A 538 5.88 14.19 -3.48
C SER A 538 5.81 15.01 -4.78
N SER A 539 4.96 16.02 -4.86
CA SER A 539 4.84 16.86 -6.07
C SER A 539 4.39 18.29 -5.74
N GLU A 540 4.72 19.22 -6.64
CA GLU A 540 4.26 20.61 -6.52
C GLU A 540 2.73 20.70 -6.56
N SER A 541 2.10 19.98 -7.49
CA SER A 541 0.64 19.93 -7.65
C SER A 541 -0.08 19.41 -6.41
N LEU A 542 0.52 18.45 -5.70
CA LEU A 542 -0.02 17.93 -4.46
C LEU A 542 0.05 18.98 -3.37
N VAL A 543 1.24 19.56 -3.15
CA VAL A 543 1.48 20.53 -2.09
C VAL A 543 0.59 21.75 -2.28
N THR A 544 0.37 22.23 -3.51
CA THR A 544 -0.56 23.33 -3.78
C THR A 544 -2.02 22.99 -3.48
N THR A 545 -2.44 21.73 -3.67
CA THR A 545 -3.81 21.25 -3.43
C THR A 545 -4.12 21.02 -1.93
N ILE A 546 -3.10 20.76 -1.10
CA ILE A 546 -3.27 20.61 0.35
C ILE A 546 -3.98 21.86 0.91
N CYS A 547 -4.96 21.68 1.80
CA CYS A 547 -5.71 22.80 2.37
C CYS A 547 -4.80 23.79 3.14
N ASP A 548 -5.06 25.09 3.01
CA ASP A 548 -4.28 26.13 3.71
C ASP A 548 -4.45 26.09 5.24
N ASN A 549 -5.53 25.49 5.74
CA ASN A 549 -5.73 25.21 7.17
C ASN A 549 -4.62 24.33 7.77
N VAL A 550 -3.88 23.58 6.96
CA VAL A 550 -2.74 22.77 7.41
C VAL A 550 -1.58 23.67 7.86
N VAL A 551 -1.42 24.86 7.27
CA VAL A 551 -0.46 25.87 7.76
C VAL A 551 -0.85 26.31 9.17
N THR A 552 -2.13 26.66 9.36
CA THR A 552 -2.67 27.01 10.68
C THR A 552 -2.47 25.90 11.69
N LEU A 553 -2.69 24.64 11.30
CA LEU A 553 -2.47 23.47 12.16
C LEU A 553 -1.02 23.40 12.66
N PHE A 554 -0.03 23.42 11.76
CA PHE A 554 1.39 23.32 12.17
C PHE A 554 1.86 24.52 13.00
N VAL A 555 1.33 25.72 12.73
CA VAL A 555 1.58 26.90 13.57
C VAL A 555 0.99 26.71 14.96
N THR A 556 -0.25 26.21 15.08
CA THR A 556 -0.87 25.92 16.38
C THR A 556 -0.10 24.85 17.14
N LEU A 557 0.35 23.79 16.47
CA LEU A 557 1.18 22.75 17.07
C LEU A 557 2.52 23.29 17.58
N LEU A 558 3.15 24.25 16.87
CA LEU A 558 4.35 24.95 17.36
C LEU A 558 4.07 25.77 18.63
N ARG A 559 2.89 26.38 18.73
CA ARG A 559 2.48 27.16 19.92
C ARG A 559 2.20 26.24 21.12
N GLU A 560 1.57 25.09 20.89
CA GLU A 560 1.16 24.14 21.94
C GLU A 560 2.30 23.22 22.40
N ARG A 561 3.13 22.72 21.48
CA ARG A 561 4.15 21.68 21.75
C ARG A 561 5.58 22.23 21.84
N GLY A 562 5.73 23.55 21.68
CA GLY A 562 7.02 24.23 21.75
C GLY A 562 7.82 24.23 20.44
N ARG A 563 9.01 24.83 20.52
CA ARG A 563 9.87 25.18 19.38
C ARG A 563 10.61 23.96 18.79
N ARG A 564 9.90 23.13 18.02
CA ARG A 564 10.48 21.98 17.30
C ARG A 564 10.83 22.36 15.85
N ALA A 565 12.07 22.10 15.46
CA ALA A 565 12.57 22.42 14.10
C ALA A 565 11.84 21.64 12.99
N GLU A 566 11.32 20.45 13.29
CA GLU A 566 10.60 19.59 12.33
C GLU A 566 9.32 20.26 11.80
N TYR A 567 8.52 20.87 12.67
CA TYR A 567 7.32 21.59 12.25
C TYR A 567 7.66 22.79 11.37
N VAL A 568 8.77 23.48 11.65
CA VAL A 568 9.28 24.59 10.83
C VAL A 568 9.73 24.10 9.44
N ASP A 569 10.37 22.93 9.37
CA ASP A 569 10.73 22.31 8.09
C ASP A 569 9.47 21.93 7.27
N TYR A 570 8.39 21.47 7.90
CA TYR A 570 7.12 21.22 7.22
C TYR A 570 6.48 22.51 6.69
N LEU A 571 6.46 23.58 7.49
CA LEU A 571 5.99 24.90 7.05
C LEU A 571 6.82 25.45 5.89
N THR A 572 8.14 25.22 5.91
CA THR A 572 9.04 25.60 4.81
C THR A 572 8.65 24.90 3.50
N LYS A 573 8.42 23.58 3.55
CA LYS A 573 8.00 22.77 2.39
C LYS A 573 6.60 23.12 1.89
N LEU A 574 5.70 23.53 2.79
CA LEU A 574 4.38 24.04 2.42
C LEU A 574 4.48 25.39 1.70
N CYS A 575 5.44 26.25 2.04
CA CYS A 575 5.58 27.57 1.43
C CYS A 575 6.36 27.56 0.11
N GLN A 576 7.23 26.57 -0.10
CA GLN A 576 8.08 26.48 -1.28
C GLN A 576 8.29 25.03 -1.70
N PHE A 577 8.01 24.74 -2.98
CA PHE A 577 8.36 23.47 -3.60
C PHE A 577 9.55 23.68 -4.54
N LYS A 578 10.67 22.98 -4.28
CA LYS A 578 11.95 23.19 -4.96
C LYS A 578 12.38 24.67 -4.96
N THR A 579 12.14 25.39 -6.05
CA THR A 579 12.51 26.81 -6.23
C THR A 579 11.31 27.73 -6.45
N THR A 580 10.08 27.20 -6.37
CA THR A 580 8.84 27.94 -6.62
C THR A 580 8.11 28.19 -5.31
N GLY A 581 7.81 29.46 -5.00
CA GLY A 581 6.98 29.83 -3.85
C GLY A 581 5.50 29.54 -4.12
N ILE A 582 4.75 29.17 -3.07
CA ILE A 582 3.30 28.89 -3.14
C ILE A 582 2.55 30.05 -2.46
N PRO A 583 2.01 31.03 -3.22
CA PRO A 583 1.57 32.31 -2.66
C PRO A 583 0.51 32.21 -1.55
N ALA A 584 -0.53 31.40 -1.75
CA ALA A 584 -1.61 31.24 -0.76
C ALA A 584 -1.08 30.79 0.61
N LYS A 585 -0.14 29.83 0.61
CA LYS A 585 0.48 29.28 1.82
C LYS A 585 1.46 30.26 2.46
N GLN A 586 2.24 30.96 1.65
CA GLN A 586 3.15 31.99 2.12
C GLN A 586 2.39 33.14 2.82
N VAL A 587 1.27 33.59 2.26
CA VAL A 587 0.41 34.63 2.87
C VAL A 587 -0.21 34.13 4.18
N ALA A 588 -0.75 32.91 4.20
CA ALA A 588 -1.32 32.32 5.41
C ALA A 588 -0.28 32.23 6.54
N LEU A 589 0.93 31.75 6.24
CA LEU A 589 2.02 31.68 7.23
C LEU A 589 2.44 33.08 7.70
N CYS A 590 2.56 34.04 6.80
CA CYS A 590 2.95 35.40 7.14
C CYS A 590 1.96 36.04 8.13
N GLY A 591 0.65 35.86 7.93
CA GLY A 591 -0.38 36.38 8.85
C GLY A 591 -0.31 35.77 10.25
N HIS A 592 0.15 34.51 10.37
CA HIS A 592 0.33 33.84 11.66
C HIS A 592 1.59 34.26 12.42
N LEU A 593 2.67 34.58 11.69
CA LEU A 593 3.96 34.97 12.27
C LEU A 593 4.01 36.46 12.63
N PHE A 594 3.35 37.31 11.82
CA PHE A 594 3.34 38.76 11.98
C PHE A 594 1.88 39.27 12.04
N PRO A 595 1.14 38.98 13.12
CA PRO A 595 -0.24 39.42 13.25
C PRO A 595 -0.32 40.95 13.41
N THR A 596 -1.25 41.59 12.70
CA THR A 596 -1.50 43.04 12.77
C THR A 596 -2.20 43.47 14.06
N VAL A 597 -2.86 42.53 14.75
CA VAL A 597 -3.50 42.74 16.05
C VAL A 597 -2.77 41.88 17.09
N PRO A 598 -2.26 42.47 18.19
CA PRO A 598 -1.63 41.70 19.25
C PRO A 598 -2.69 40.83 19.96
N SER A 599 -2.64 39.52 19.75
CA SER A 599 -3.37 38.56 20.58
C SER A 599 -2.57 38.22 21.85
N SER A 600 -3.27 37.86 22.93
CA SER A 600 -2.70 37.45 24.24
C SER A 600 -1.61 36.39 24.07
N PRO A 601 -0.61 36.30 24.98
CA PRO A 601 0.70 35.80 24.59
C PRO A 601 0.63 34.29 24.28
N PRO A 602 0.84 33.85 23.03
CA PRO A 602 1.26 32.49 22.77
C PRO A 602 2.80 32.49 22.76
N CYS A 603 3.40 31.31 22.85
CA CYS A 603 4.84 31.15 22.68
C CYS A 603 5.32 31.93 21.42
N ARG A 604 6.22 32.93 21.57
CA ARG A 604 6.79 33.65 20.42
C ARG A 604 7.55 32.63 19.55
N ILE A 605 6.94 32.29 18.40
CA ILE A 605 7.50 31.35 17.42
C ILE A 605 8.84 31.89 16.91
N LEU A 606 8.87 33.17 16.57
CA LEU A 606 10.10 33.86 16.17
C LEU A 606 10.95 34.17 17.39
N LEU A 607 12.24 33.85 17.31
CA LEU A 607 13.22 34.26 18.30
C LEU A 607 13.58 35.74 18.09
N GLU A 608 13.80 36.45 19.18
CA GLU A 608 14.26 37.84 19.14
C GLU A 608 15.72 37.89 18.68
N VAL A 609 15.99 38.80 17.76
CA VAL A 609 17.28 38.96 17.13
C VAL A 609 17.71 40.41 17.26
N ARG A 610 18.98 40.64 17.59
CA ARG A 610 19.59 41.97 17.58
C ARG A 610 20.94 41.95 16.87
N CYS A 611 21.23 43.06 16.19
CA CYS A 611 22.53 43.31 15.58
C CYS A 611 23.32 44.26 16.47
N ILE A 612 24.50 43.84 16.95
CA ILE A 612 25.36 44.71 17.78
C ILE A 612 26.40 45.43 16.90
N LYS A 613 26.88 44.74 15.86
CA LYS A 613 27.84 45.25 14.88
C LYS A 613 27.47 44.66 13.52
N PRO A 614 27.83 45.31 12.39
CA PRO A 614 27.67 44.71 11.08
C PRO A 614 28.26 43.30 11.08
N ASN A 615 27.47 42.32 10.62
CA ASN A 615 27.79 40.88 10.62
C ASN A 615 27.83 40.14 11.97
N VAL A 616 27.45 40.77 13.10
CA VAL A 616 27.39 40.13 14.43
C VAL A 616 25.96 40.10 14.95
N LEU A 617 25.32 38.94 14.75
CA LEU A 617 23.95 38.66 15.12
C LEU A 617 23.89 37.91 16.46
N GLN A 618 23.09 38.42 17.40
CA GLN A 618 22.78 37.76 18.66
C GLN A 618 21.30 37.36 18.70
N VAL A 619 21.04 36.21 19.32
CA VAL A 619 19.70 35.64 19.51
C VAL A 619 19.42 35.59 21.00
N CYS A 620 18.23 36.02 21.40
CA CYS A 620 17.78 35.90 22.79
C CYS A 620 17.36 34.46 23.07
N HIS A 621 17.95 33.84 24.09
CA HIS A 621 17.54 32.54 24.58
C HIS A 621 16.20 32.69 25.31
N PRO A 622 15.16 31.93 24.93
CA PRO A 622 13.80 32.17 25.43
C PRO A 622 13.62 31.83 26.91
N ASP A 623 14.34 30.83 27.43
CA ASP A 623 14.18 30.41 28.83
C ASP A 623 15.10 31.19 29.79
N THR A 624 16.33 31.52 29.38
CA THR A 624 17.29 32.24 30.22
C THR A 624 17.27 33.76 30.01
N ASN A 625 16.62 34.25 28.94
CA ASN A 625 16.64 35.65 28.48
C ASN A 625 18.06 36.20 28.23
N GLU A 626 19.03 35.32 28.02
CA GLU A 626 20.41 35.70 27.70
C GLU A 626 20.59 35.91 26.20
N TRP A 627 21.40 36.90 25.82
CA TRP A 627 21.72 37.17 24.43
C TRP A 627 23.00 36.44 24.02
N LEU A 628 22.84 35.41 23.18
CA LEU A 628 23.93 34.54 22.75
C LEU A 628 24.32 34.83 21.30
N SER A 629 25.61 34.71 20.98
CA SER A 629 26.02 34.66 19.57
C SER A 629 25.57 33.33 18.94
N ILE A 630 25.52 33.24 17.61
CA ILE A 630 25.14 31.97 16.94
C ILE A 630 26.09 30.82 17.33
N ALA A 631 27.39 31.10 17.51
CA ALA A 631 28.37 30.08 17.88
C ALA A 631 28.12 29.59 19.32
N ASP A 632 27.85 30.51 20.23
CA ASP A 632 27.55 30.19 21.64
C ASP A 632 26.20 29.48 21.75
N LEU A 633 25.20 29.88 20.97
CA LEU A 633 23.90 29.21 20.92
C LEU A 633 24.04 27.74 20.48
N VAL A 634 24.87 27.45 19.47
CA VAL A 634 25.15 26.07 19.04
C VAL A 634 25.87 25.27 20.13
N ALA A 635 26.70 25.91 20.95
CA ALA A 635 27.40 25.26 22.06
C ALA A 635 26.46 24.99 23.25
N THR A 636 25.60 25.95 23.60
CA THR A 636 24.70 25.89 24.75
C THR A 636 23.45 25.04 24.48
N ASP A 637 22.76 25.27 23.36
CA ASP A 637 21.56 24.55 22.96
C ASP A 637 21.51 24.29 21.44
N LYS A 638 21.95 23.08 21.07
CA LYS A 638 21.94 22.61 19.66
C LYS A 638 20.54 22.54 19.07
N ALA A 639 19.51 22.25 19.86
CA ALA A 639 18.13 22.11 19.37
C ALA A 639 17.55 23.48 19.04
N LEU A 640 17.73 24.46 19.93
CA LEU A 640 17.32 25.84 19.70
C LEU A 640 18.11 26.49 18.55
N ALA A 641 19.41 26.22 18.45
CA ALA A 641 20.20 26.67 17.30
C ALA A 641 19.68 26.09 15.98
N ARG A 642 19.32 24.79 15.95
CA ARG A 642 18.71 24.16 14.77
C ARG A 642 17.36 24.80 14.45
N TYR A 643 16.52 25.04 15.45
CA TYR A 643 15.24 25.72 15.30
C TYR A 643 15.38 27.12 14.71
N PHE A 644 16.35 27.89 15.20
CA PHE A 644 16.65 29.24 14.67
C PHE A 644 17.05 29.19 13.19
N LEU A 645 17.96 28.30 12.83
CA LEU A 645 18.42 28.14 11.44
C LEU A 645 17.31 27.66 10.50
N THR A 646 16.45 26.74 10.94
CA THR A 646 15.28 26.32 10.15
C THR A 646 14.25 27.44 10.02
N THR A 647 14.08 28.27 11.06
CA THR A 647 13.20 29.44 11.00
C THR A 647 13.67 30.45 9.96
N ILE A 648 14.99 30.70 9.87
CA ILE A 648 15.53 31.58 8.82
C ILE A 648 15.28 31.01 7.42
N ARG A 649 15.41 29.70 7.23
CA ARG A 649 15.08 29.05 5.95
C ARG A 649 13.60 29.19 5.62
N MET A 650 12.72 28.99 6.60
CA MET A 650 11.28 29.17 6.45
C MET A 650 10.93 30.61 6.04
N LEU A 651 11.52 31.61 6.70
CA LEU A 651 11.30 33.03 6.36
C LEU A 651 11.79 33.34 4.94
N SER A 652 12.94 32.79 4.54
CA SER A 652 13.45 32.91 3.18
C SER A 652 12.48 32.30 2.15
N SER A 653 11.94 31.11 2.41
CA SER A 653 10.95 30.45 1.55
C SER A 653 9.62 31.19 1.52
N MET A 654 9.22 31.84 2.62
CA MET A 654 8.01 32.65 2.71
C MET A 654 8.09 33.95 1.92
N SER A 655 9.28 34.57 1.87
CA SER A 655 9.58 35.79 1.09
C SER A 655 9.92 35.52 -0.38
N TRP A 656 10.08 34.25 -0.78
CA TRP A 656 10.42 33.88 -2.16
C TRP A 656 9.32 34.23 -3.16
N SER A 657 9.68 34.38 -4.44
CA SER A 657 8.73 34.70 -5.54
C SER A 657 8.03 36.07 -5.36
N ARG A 658 8.77 37.06 -4.85
CA ARG A 658 8.31 38.46 -4.70
C ARG A 658 7.05 38.62 -3.82
N ASN A 659 6.95 37.83 -2.74
CA ASN A 659 5.90 38.02 -1.75
C ASN A 659 6.17 39.25 -0.88
N TYR A 660 5.74 40.42 -1.36
CA TYR A 660 6.03 41.72 -0.71
C TYR A 660 5.45 41.86 0.70
N ILE A 661 4.36 41.15 1.01
CA ILE A 661 3.78 41.14 2.36
C ILE A 661 4.79 40.53 3.34
N ALA A 662 5.33 39.36 2.99
CA ALA A 662 6.35 38.69 3.78
C ALA A 662 7.69 39.44 3.78
N ILE A 663 8.12 39.99 2.64
CA ILE A 663 9.36 40.77 2.53
C ILE A 663 9.32 41.95 3.51
N HIS A 664 8.24 42.73 3.52
CA HIS A 664 8.13 43.90 4.39
C HIS A 664 8.15 43.52 5.88
N ALA A 665 7.43 42.45 6.26
CA ALA A 665 7.41 41.98 7.64
C ALA A 665 8.77 41.44 8.10
N VAL A 666 9.47 40.69 7.24
CA VAL A 666 10.79 40.12 7.54
C VAL A 666 11.88 41.20 7.59
N GLU A 667 11.80 42.23 6.74
CA GLU A 667 12.74 43.36 6.73
C GLU A 667 12.73 44.13 8.06
N GLN A 668 11.59 44.23 8.73
CA GLN A 668 11.50 44.85 10.07
C GLN A 668 12.21 44.02 11.15
N HIS A 669 12.26 42.69 10.99
CA HIS A 669 12.88 41.77 11.96
C HIS A 669 14.36 41.51 11.69
N PHE A 670 14.78 41.56 10.43
CA PHE A 670 16.16 41.38 9.99
C PHE A 670 16.61 42.56 9.15
N GLN A 671 17.33 43.52 9.75
CA GLN A 671 17.89 44.67 9.05
C GLN A 671 19.07 44.28 8.13
N ARG A 672 19.34 45.11 7.10
CA ARG A 672 20.37 44.89 6.07
C ARG A 672 21.77 44.60 6.63
N ASP A 673 22.12 45.23 7.76
CA ASP A 673 23.46 45.14 8.36
C ASP A 673 23.71 43.84 9.14
N ALA A 674 22.68 43.05 9.40
CA ALA A 674 22.73 41.87 10.26
C ALA A 674 23.15 40.57 9.54
N MET A 675 23.38 40.61 8.22
CA MET A 675 23.35 39.43 7.36
C MET A 675 24.74 38.90 7.00
N ARG A 676 25.19 37.84 7.70
CA ARG A 676 26.36 37.05 7.29
C ARG A 676 26.05 36.33 5.97
N ALA A 677 27.10 36.03 5.18
CA ALA A 677 27.02 35.15 4.00
C ALA A 677 26.36 33.77 4.30
N ALA A 678 26.31 33.34 5.56
CA ALA A 678 25.57 32.15 5.98
C ALA A 678 24.04 32.23 5.75
N PHE A 679 23.48 33.43 5.53
CA PHE A 679 22.06 33.69 5.30
C PHE A 679 21.73 34.10 3.85
N CYS A 680 22.58 33.76 2.89
CA CYS A 680 22.45 34.16 1.48
C CYS A 680 21.06 33.96 0.86
N LYS A 681 20.35 32.88 1.20
CA LYS A 681 18.99 32.65 0.68
C LYS A 681 17.96 33.66 1.17
N LEU A 682 18.04 34.06 2.44
CA LEU A 682 17.17 35.11 3.00
C LEU A 682 17.49 36.45 2.35
N LEU A 683 18.78 36.74 2.18
CA LEU A 683 19.24 37.98 1.55
C LEU A 683 18.79 38.07 0.09
N ALA A 684 18.91 36.95 -0.65
CA ALA A 684 18.42 36.85 -2.01
C ALA A 684 16.91 37.15 -2.10
N ALA A 685 16.11 36.52 -1.24
CA ALA A 685 14.66 36.65 -1.25
C ALA A 685 14.14 38.04 -0.85
N VAL A 686 14.76 38.66 0.16
CA VAL A 686 14.27 39.92 0.76
C VAL A 686 14.84 41.15 0.05
N TYR A 687 16.14 41.14 -0.30
CA TYR A 687 16.85 42.35 -0.74
C TYR A 687 17.33 42.31 -2.20
N VAL A 688 17.40 41.15 -2.84
CA VAL A 688 17.88 41.03 -4.22
C VAL A 688 16.72 40.80 -5.19
N ASP A 689 15.86 39.82 -4.93
CA ASP A 689 14.66 39.49 -5.73
C ASP A 689 13.49 40.45 -5.47
N ARG A 690 13.73 41.74 -5.72
CA ARG A 690 12.74 42.81 -5.56
C ARG A 690 12.72 43.70 -6.79
N LEU A 691 11.53 44.15 -7.18
CA LEU A 691 11.38 45.28 -8.10
C LEU A 691 12.22 46.48 -7.64
N PRO A 692 12.90 47.19 -8.56
CA PRO A 692 12.79 47.11 -10.02
C PRO A 692 13.74 46.08 -10.68
N HIS A 693 14.41 45.20 -9.93
CA HIS A 693 15.36 44.24 -10.53
C HIS A 693 14.63 43.18 -11.36
N GLU A 694 15.07 43.03 -12.61
CA GLU A 694 14.55 42.06 -13.56
C GLU A 694 15.70 41.39 -14.31
N VAL A 695 15.46 40.16 -14.79
CA VAL A 695 16.46 39.41 -15.54
C VAL A 695 16.80 40.18 -16.81
N ARG A 696 18.07 40.55 -16.96
CA ARG A 696 18.55 41.27 -18.14
C ARG A 696 18.57 40.31 -19.34
N PRO A 697 18.05 40.73 -20.51
CA PRO A 697 18.09 39.90 -21.70
C PRO A 697 19.55 39.66 -22.10
N ARG A 698 19.82 38.48 -22.66
CA ARG A 698 21.13 38.15 -23.24
C ARG A 698 21.52 39.17 -24.32
N PRO A 699 22.82 39.37 -24.58
CA PRO A 699 23.29 40.32 -25.58
C PRO A 699 22.52 40.14 -26.90
N LYS A 700 21.90 41.21 -27.41
CA LYS A 700 21.23 41.16 -28.70
C LYS A 700 22.30 40.99 -29.79
N LEU A 701 22.20 39.93 -30.58
CA LEU A 701 23.08 39.69 -31.73
C LEU A 701 22.75 40.60 -32.94
N ILE A 702 21.62 41.31 -32.88
CA ILE A 702 21.12 42.19 -33.94
C ILE A 702 21.01 43.60 -33.36
N PHE A 703 21.75 44.53 -33.97
CA PHE A 703 21.71 45.96 -33.66
C PHE A 703 21.00 46.70 -34.79
N VAL A 704 20.18 47.69 -34.45
CA VAL A 704 19.54 48.57 -35.44
C VAL A 704 20.52 49.73 -35.72
N SER A 705 20.83 49.95 -37.00
CA SER A 705 21.94 50.81 -37.49
C SER A 705 22.12 52.21 -36.88
N PRO A 706 21.10 52.95 -36.39
CA PRO A 706 21.31 54.25 -35.77
C PRO A 706 21.95 54.20 -34.37
N ALA A 707 22.00 53.03 -33.73
CA ALA A 707 22.46 52.85 -32.35
C ALA A 707 23.96 52.49 -32.23
N VAL A 708 24.68 52.44 -33.35
CA VAL A 708 26.10 52.06 -33.39
C VAL A 708 26.93 53.31 -33.65
N SER A 709 27.49 53.92 -32.60
CA SER A 709 28.50 54.98 -32.71
C SER A 709 29.89 54.36 -32.93
N LEU A 710 30.64 54.90 -33.89
CA LEU A 710 31.95 54.37 -34.35
C LEU A 710 33.16 54.93 -33.58
N GLY A 711 32.98 55.45 -32.36
CA GLY A 711 34.07 56.00 -31.53
C GLY A 711 34.27 55.23 -30.22
N PRO A 712 35.46 55.28 -29.60
CA PRO A 712 35.70 54.74 -28.27
C PRO A 712 35.11 55.69 -27.22
N GLU A 713 33.81 55.97 -27.32
CA GLU A 713 33.08 56.56 -26.22
C GLU A 713 32.79 55.42 -25.24
N THR A 714 33.24 55.59 -23.99
CA THR A 714 32.63 54.93 -22.84
C THR A 714 31.13 54.93 -23.05
N ALA A 715 30.56 53.78 -23.41
CA ALA A 715 29.14 53.64 -23.67
C ALA A 715 28.41 54.39 -22.56
N GLN A 716 27.69 55.47 -22.91
CA GLN A 716 26.92 56.19 -21.92
C GLN A 716 25.95 55.17 -21.33
N ARG A 717 26.27 54.80 -20.10
CA ARG A 717 25.56 53.80 -19.30
C ARG A 717 24.09 54.16 -19.40
N PRO A 718 23.18 53.24 -19.74
CA PRO A 718 21.75 53.52 -19.65
C PRO A 718 21.52 54.07 -18.24
N GLY A 719 21.08 55.32 -18.16
CA GLY A 719 20.96 56.04 -16.90
C GLY A 719 20.22 55.13 -15.92
N HIS A 720 20.90 54.76 -14.83
CA HIS A 720 20.27 54.04 -13.74
C HIS A 720 19.05 54.86 -13.35
N GLN A 721 17.86 54.33 -13.64
CA GLN A 721 16.62 54.79 -13.02
C GLN A 721 16.90 54.87 -11.52
N ASN A 722 16.65 56.05 -10.94
CA ASN A 722 16.91 56.45 -9.57
C ASN A 722 16.92 55.29 -8.56
N HIS A 723 18.08 54.63 -8.38
CA HIS A 723 18.32 53.76 -7.24
C HIS A 723 18.78 54.66 -6.09
N ASP A 724 18.12 54.54 -4.95
CA ASP A 724 18.51 55.21 -3.70
C ASP A 724 20.01 55.00 -3.43
N ALA A 725 20.68 56.02 -2.89
CA ALA A 725 22.11 55.96 -2.58
C ALA A 725 22.46 54.77 -1.65
N ASP A 726 21.53 54.44 -0.74
CA ASP A 726 21.66 53.33 0.21
C ASP A 726 21.61 51.95 -0.46
N ASP A 727 20.82 51.78 -1.53
CA ASP A 727 20.77 50.53 -2.29
C ASP A 727 22.08 50.28 -3.03
N ARG A 728 22.71 51.34 -3.56
CA ARG A 728 24.01 51.23 -4.23
C ARG A 728 25.12 50.84 -3.26
N LEU A 729 25.17 51.46 -2.08
CA LEU A 729 26.15 51.14 -1.03
C LEU A 729 26.00 49.69 -0.55
N PHE A 730 24.75 49.23 -0.38
CA PHE A 730 24.47 47.84 0.00
C PHE A 730 25.04 46.83 -1.00
N PHE A 731 24.78 47.00 -2.31
CA PHE A 731 25.29 46.06 -3.31
C PHE A 731 26.81 46.08 -3.44
N VAL A 732 27.46 47.23 -3.22
CA VAL A 732 28.93 47.32 -3.18
C VAL A 732 29.49 46.51 -2.00
N ALA A 733 28.95 46.71 -0.79
CA ALA A 733 29.37 45.98 0.41
C ALA A 733 29.11 44.46 0.27
N LEU A 734 27.98 44.08 -0.35
CA LEU A 734 27.63 42.69 -0.60
C LEU A 734 28.59 42.02 -1.59
N LYS A 735 28.90 42.67 -2.72
CA LYS A 735 29.88 42.16 -3.70
C LYS A 735 31.25 41.97 -3.08
N GLN A 736 31.70 42.93 -2.27
CA GLN A 736 32.98 42.84 -1.56
C GLN A 736 32.99 41.64 -0.60
N THR A 737 31.95 41.50 0.22
CA THR A 737 31.81 40.38 1.16
C THR A 737 31.80 39.04 0.44
N LEU A 738 31.07 38.92 -0.69
CA LEU A 738 31.02 37.71 -1.52
C LEU A 738 32.41 37.36 -2.08
N ASN A 739 33.13 38.34 -2.63
CA ASN A 739 34.47 38.11 -3.18
C ASN A 739 35.48 37.69 -2.11
N GLU A 740 35.48 38.36 -0.95
CA GLU A 740 36.37 38.02 0.18
C GLU A 740 36.09 36.60 0.71
N THR A 741 34.82 36.23 0.85
CA THR A 741 34.43 34.91 1.36
C THR A 741 34.62 33.79 0.34
N LEU A 742 34.40 34.03 -0.95
CA LEU A 742 34.72 33.08 -2.02
C LEU A 742 36.25 32.87 -2.12
N ALA A 743 37.04 33.93 -1.99
CA ALA A 743 38.51 33.84 -1.96
C ALA A 743 39.00 33.06 -0.72
N ALA A 744 38.37 33.25 0.44
CA ALA A 744 38.67 32.49 1.65
C ALA A 744 38.28 30.99 1.57
N CYS A 745 37.50 30.59 0.57
CA CYS A 745 37.15 29.19 0.31
C CYS A 745 38.13 28.49 -0.66
N GLU A 746 39.24 29.12 -1.02
CA GLU A 746 40.28 28.51 -1.85
C GLU A 746 40.96 27.33 -1.13
N GLY A 747 40.98 26.15 -1.76
CA GLY A 747 41.64 24.94 -1.24
C GLY A 747 40.69 23.78 -0.90
N THR A 748 41.10 22.92 0.05
CA THR A 748 40.30 21.75 0.45
C THR A 748 39.08 22.19 1.24
N LEU A 749 37.90 22.07 0.66
CA LEU A 749 36.65 22.50 1.28
C LEU A 749 36.29 21.63 2.49
N THR A 750 36.05 22.29 3.61
CA THR A 750 35.35 21.67 4.76
C THR A 750 33.85 21.56 4.46
N ALA A 751 33.14 20.65 5.13
CA ALA A 751 31.69 20.49 4.95
C ALA A 751 30.89 21.79 5.20
N SER A 752 31.34 22.63 6.14
CA SER A 752 30.74 23.94 6.42
C SER A 752 30.97 24.94 5.28
N GLN A 753 32.17 24.97 4.68
CA GLN A 753 32.46 25.79 3.51
C GLN A 753 31.66 25.34 2.28
N SER A 754 31.48 24.03 2.07
CA SER A 754 30.62 23.51 1.00
C SER A 754 29.16 23.98 1.14
N HIS A 755 28.60 23.94 2.35
CA HIS A 755 27.24 24.44 2.61
C HIS A 755 27.12 25.96 2.41
N LEU A 756 28.16 26.72 2.76
CA LEU A 756 28.21 28.17 2.53
C LEU A 756 28.22 28.49 1.03
N LEU A 757 29.07 27.81 0.25
CA LEU A 757 29.14 27.96 -1.21
C LEU A 757 27.82 27.63 -1.89
N LEU A 758 27.11 26.59 -1.42
CA LEU A 758 25.80 26.20 -1.96
C LEU A 758 24.72 27.30 -1.76
N GLY A 759 24.90 28.19 -0.78
CA GLY A 759 24.05 29.37 -0.59
C GLY A 759 24.52 30.59 -1.38
N MET A 760 25.84 30.80 -1.47
CA MET A 760 26.45 31.99 -2.08
C MET A 760 26.46 31.98 -3.61
N LEU A 761 26.78 30.84 -4.23
CA LEU A 761 26.86 30.74 -5.70
C LEU A 761 25.52 31.06 -6.38
N PRO A 762 24.35 30.56 -5.90
CA PRO A 762 23.06 30.98 -6.42
C PRO A 762 22.80 32.49 -6.29
N LEU A 763 23.23 33.10 -5.18
CA LEU A 763 23.10 34.54 -4.97
C LEU A 763 23.97 35.33 -5.97
N CYS A 764 25.23 34.91 -6.20
CA CYS A 764 26.08 35.49 -7.24
C CYS A 764 25.45 35.38 -8.63
N LEU A 765 24.92 34.21 -8.96
CA LEU A 765 24.24 33.96 -10.25
C LEU A 765 23.02 34.87 -10.42
N GLN A 766 22.21 35.02 -9.38
CA GLN A 766 21.03 35.87 -9.40
C GLN A 766 21.40 37.36 -9.56
N MET A 767 22.40 37.83 -8.81
CA MET A 767 22.93 39.19 -8.95
C MET A 767 23.50 39.45 -10.35
N MET A 768 24.19 38.49 -10.95
CA MET A 768 24.64 38.58 -12.35
C MET A 768 23.45 38.67 -13.31
N SER A 769 22.42 37.83 -13.11
CA SER A 769 21.23 37.82 -13.98
C SER A 769 20.44 39.13 -13.96
N PHE A 770 20.43 39.83 -12.82
CA PHE A 770 19.78 41.14 -12.67
C PHE A 770 20.64 42.31 -13.15
N GLY A 771 21.88 42.05 -13.57
CA GLY A 771 22.81 43.09 -14.00
C GLY A 771 23.36 43.93 -12.85
N CYS A 772 23.47 43.36 -11.64
CA CYS A 772 24.07 44.05 -10.50
C CYS A 772 25.58 44.29 -10.70
N TYR A 773 26.26 43.48 -11.52
CA TYR A 773 27.66 43.67 -11.91
C TYR A 773 27.71 44.55 -13.15
N THR A 774 28.12 45.81 -12.97
CA THR A 774 27.94 46.86 -13.98
C THR A 774 29.19 47.09 -14.83
N ASP A 775 30.37 46.81 -14.27
CA ASP A 775 31.64 47.08 -14.94
C ASP A 775 32.39 45.77 -15.27
N GLU A 776 33.15 45.78 -16.37
CA GLU A 776 33.97 44.64 -16.80
C GLU A 776 35.00 44.25 -15.71
N THR A 777 35.49 45.24 -14.96
CA THR A 777 36.41 45.03 -13.84
C THR A 777 35.77 44.23 -12.72
N GLU A 778 34.50 44.50 -12.37
CA GLU A 778 33.77 43.76 -11.34
C GLU A 778 33.54 42.30 -11.76
N LEU A 779 33.14 42.08 -13.02
CA LEU A 779 32.97 40.73 -13.57
C LEU A 779 34.29 39.97 -13.62
N LYS A 780 35.38 40.62 -14.05
CA LYS A 780 36.71 40.02 -14.08
C LYS A 780 37.18 39.62 -12.68
N THR A 781 36.92 40.47 -11.68
CA THR A 781 37.24 40.19 -10.27
C THR A 781 36.48 38.95 -9.77
N LEU A 782 35.17 38.86 -10.05
CA LEU A 782 34.37 37.69 -9.66
C LEU A 782 34.87 36.41 -10.35
N VAL A 783 35.16 36.46 -11.66
CA VAL A 783 35.68 35.30 -12.42
C VAL A 783 37.04 34.86 -11.88
N GLN A 784 37.93 35.79 -11.53
CA GLN A 784 39.23 35.49 -10.94
C GLN A 784 39.12 34.71 -9.63
N VAL A 785 38.08 34.96 -8.83
CA VAL A 785 37.83 34.24 -7.58
C VAL A 785 37.11 32.89 -7.81
N LEU A 786 36.25 32.78 -8.83
CA LEU A 786 35.52 31.54 -9.15
C LEU A 786 36.38 30.47 -9.83
N VAL A 787 37.30 30.85 -10.73
CA VAL A 787 38.14 29.89 -11.48
C VAL A 787 38.98 28.97 -10.59
N PRO A 788 39.65 29.46 -9.53
CA PRO A 788 40.38 28.62 -8.58
C PRO A 788 39.51 27.56 -7.88
N LEU A 789 38.23 27.87 -7.60
CA LEU A 789 37.28 26.94 -6.95
C LEU A 789 36.90 25.76 -7.84
N LEU A 790 37.04 25.88 -9.18
CA LEU A 790 36.73 24.83 -10.15
C LEU A 790 37.96 23.96 -10.52
N ARG A 791 39.17 24.36 -10.12
CA ARG A 791 40.39 23.60 -10.44
C ARG A 791 40.49 22.35 -9.56
N ASP A 792 40.08 21.23 -10.12
CA ASP A 792 40.12 19.90 -9.50
C ASP A 792 41.57 19.49 -9.15
N ARG A 793 41.83 19.12 -7.88
CA ARG A 793 43.11 18.52 -7.43
C ARG A 793 42.97 17.01 -7.24
N SER A 794 42.40 16.33 -8.22
CA SER A 794 42.28 14.87 -8.27
C SER A 794 43.63 14.12 -8.41
N THR A 795 44.78 14.80 -8.30
CA THR A 795 46.13 14.19 -8.43
C THR A 795 46.93 14.07 -7.13
N SER A 796 46.36 14.26 -5.94
CA SER A 796 47.08 14.02 -4.68
C SER A 796 46.41 12.97 -3.78
N LYS A 797 46.94 11.74 -3.89
CA LYS A 797 46.91 10.59 -2.97
C LYS A 797 45.54 10.15 -2.41
N LYS A 798 45.16 8.91 -2.76
CA LYS A 798 44.11 8.11 -2.12
C LYS A 798 44.19 8.21 -0.58
N PRO A 799 43.11 8.58 0.13
CA PRO A 799 43.05 8.34 1.56
C PRO A 799 42.87 6.84 1.79
N ILE A 800 43.74 6.27 2.62
CA ILE A 800 43.58 4.93 3.19
C ILE A 800 42.30 4.96 4.03
N MET A 801 41.30 4.16 3.66
CA MET A 801 40.09 3.97 4.47
C MET A 801 40.44 3.16 5.73
N SER A 802 40.25 3.75 6.91
CA SER A 802 40.11 3.00 8.16
C SER A 802 38.64 2.60 8.36
N PRO A 803 38.33 1.36 8.78
CA PRO A 803 36.96 0.89 8.89
C PRO A 803 36.39 1.22 10.28
N THR A 804 35.66 2.33 10.43
CA THR A 804 34.67 2.47 11.53
C THR A 804 33.80 3.71 11.33
N SER A 805 32.48 3.52 11.17
CA SER A 805 31.38 4.37 11.67
C SER A 805 30.16 4.30 10.74
N THR A 806 29.23 3.42 11.11
CA THR A 806 28.00 3.06 10.40
C THR A 806 26.83 4.03 10.67
N MET A 807 27.08 5.33 10.91
CA MET A 807 26.02 6.25 11.40
C MET A 807 25.84 7.58 10.65
N ASN A 808 26.46 7.77 9.47
CA ASN A 808 26.35 9.04 8.74
C ASN A 808 25.80 8.96 7.29
N ARG A 809 25.20 7.83 6.88
CA ARG A 809 24.64 7.68 5.51
C ARG A 809 23.22 8.21 5.30
N LEU A 810 22.53 8.70 6.34
CA LEU A 810 21.12 9.12 6.25
C LEU A 810 20.87 10.58 5.79
N ARG A 811 21.89 11.36 5.40
CA ARG A 811 21.71 12.79 5.06
C ARG A 811 22.03 13.22 3.61
N ASN A 812 22.51 12.32 2.75
CA ASN A 812 23.05 12.72 1.42
C ASN A 812 22.23 12.31 0.19
N TYR A 813 20.95 11.90 0.34
CA TYR A 813 20.13 11.53 -0.82
C TYR A 813 19.36 12.68 -1.49
N SER A 814 19.36 13.90 -0.93
CA SER A 814 18.62 15.04 -1.50
C SER A 814 19.35 15.80 -2.63
N LEU A 815 20.53 15.35 -3.08
CA LEU A 815 21.39 16.10 -4.03
C LEU A 815 21.65 15.39 -5.38
N ARG A 816 21.07 14.21 -5.65
CA ARG A 816 21.28 13.51 -6.93
C ARG A 816 20.18 13.68 -7.98
N HIS A 817 19.05 14.33 -7.67
CA HIS A 817 18.05 14.71 -8.67
C HIS A 817 18.04 16.23 -8.90
N ALA A 818 19.09 16.76 -9.50
CA ALA A 818 19.16 18.15 -9.95
C ALA A 818 20.07 18.34 -11.19
N LEU A 819 20.06 17.37 -12.11
CA LEU A 819 20.52 17.61 -13.49
C LEU A 819 19.29 17.50 -14.39
N PRO A 820 18.86 18.59 -15.06
CA PRO A 820 17.97 18.44 -16.21
C PRO A 820 18.74 17.70 -17.31
N SER A 821 18.14 16.63 -17.85
CA SER A 821 18.55 16.05 -19.12
C SER A 821 18.48 17.13 -20.19
N THR A 822 19.63 17.49 -20.74
CA THR A 822 19.73 18.33 -21.94
C THR A 822 19.47 17.46 -23.16
N ASP A 823 18.22 17.08 -23.39
CA ASP A 823 17.76 16.50 -24.66
C ASP A 823 16.40 17.13 -24.96
N ASP A 824 16.45 18.24 -25.69
CA ASP A 824 15.41 18.70 -26.63
C ASP A 824 15.70 20.15 -27.01
N VAL A 825 16.79 20.38 -27.76
CA VAL A 825 16.86 21.41 -28.82
C VAL A 825 18.05 21.07 -29.72
N ARG A 826 17.81 20.46 -30.88
CA ARG A 826 18.55 20.70 -32.15
C ARG A 826 17.72 20.23 -33.35
N PRO A 827 17.88 20.83 -34.54
CA PRO A 827 18.29 22.21 -34.86
C PRO A 827 17.09 23.17 -34.99
#